data_AF-R4X9Z3-F1
#
_entry.id   AF-R4X9Z3-F1
#
_cell.length_a   1.000
_cell.length_b   1.000
_cell.length_c   1.000
_cell.angle_alpha   90.00
_cell.angle_beta   90.00
_cell.angle_gamma   90.00
#
_symmetry.space_group_name_H-M   'P 1'
#
loop_
_entity.id
_entity.type
_entity.pdbx_description
1 polymer ?
#
loop_
_entity_poly.entity_id
_entity_poly.type
_entity_poly.pdbx_seq_one_letter_code
_entity_poly.pdbx_strand_id
1 'polypeptide(L)'
;MSTRLATHAGSWYPKSRSSLVAQLESFIDDTDPVDHARTDCRIIISPHAGYSYSGPTAAYGFKALDWTGIKRVFILGPSHHFYLRGCALSRCETYATPLGNLRIDTAMIEELSSTTEFDNMAHDVDQDEHSIEMQLPYLKHVMPEQSDIPLVPILVGNLDFEAEVKYGKILSSYLQDSSNLFVISSDFCHWGDRFSYTYYQPVDAAPIKRATTRSISGGRPIWQSIESVDREGMDLIISGSHRDFAEYLKRTKNTICGRHPIGVILAAIEHMSLPGKFTFLDYKQSNQVTSVTDGSAGALVAMLIVKLANAILKRDVEADDPDVEPLDPSVEEVYQSWALLIVIVLLIGALCTSYFLQARKIRAVHETVISIFGGMVVGLAVRLSPGQDIQKLVTFKYTYFFNILLPPIILNSGYELHQANFFRNFGTILTFAFLGTFISAIVIGILVFLWTSIGIESIPITLVEALSVGATLSATDPVTVLSIFTSYKVDPKLYTIIFGESLLNDAVSIVMFETLSKFHGEPMHIGSVFRGFGIFLVTFFVSLVIGIGIGLGTALMLKHSHLRRFPQIEGCLILLLAYSSYFFSNGCHMSGIVSLLFCGITLKHYAYFNMSRRTQLSTKYLFQLLAQLAENFIFIYLGLSLFTEIDLIYKPMFILVTTVAVCCARYAAVFPLSSLINIVLRHKNRNTVATADGELSNAYQVMLFWAGLRGAVGVALAAGLEGEFAATLKATILVVVVLTVIVFGGTIGQMLQILGIRTQVPQEEEVSDDEFDVEEGGRLAPQSSLPLPSSANGRDRQEDRAALNRIKPAQTLPLSRMDSAESSSSDLPPMATPAQSTTLLGSFKDALHSMPEDRGQWFLDFDDRVLKPVLLDRQK
;
A
#
# COMPACT_ATOMS: atom_id res chain seq x y z
N MET A 1 33.92 8.01 52.83
CA MET A 1 34.33 6.94 51.90
C MET A 1 33.86 5.58 52.43
N SER A 2 32.57 5.29 52.27
CA SER A 2 32.03 3.93 52.36
C SER A 2 32.47 3.14 51.13
N THR A 3 33.04 1.95 51.33
CA THR A 3 33.50 1.07 50.23
C THR A 3 32.80 -0.29 50.30
N ARG A 4 32.27 -0.76 49.18
CA ARG A 4 31.85 -2.16 49.00
C ARG A 4 33.09 -3.01 48.72
N LEU A 5 33.31 -4.08 49.49
CA LEU A 5 34.44 -4.98 49.28
C LEU A 5 34.17 -5.97 48.14
N ALA A 6 35.24 -6.47 47.51
CA ALA A 6 35.20 -7.55 46.54
C ALA A 6 35.11 -8.90 47.26
N THR A 7 33.91 -9.26 47.73
CA THR A 7 33.67 -10.43 48.60
C THR A 7 33.83 -11.76 47.86
N HIS A 8 33.62 -11.78 46.54
CA HIS A 8 33.70 -12.97 45.69
C HIS A 8 35.08 -13.16 45.02
N ALA A 9 36.02 -12.25 45.28
CA ALA A 9 37.40 -12.34 44.80
C ALA A 9 38.17 -13.48 45.48
N GLY A 10 38.53 -14.49 44.69
CA GLY A 10 39.21 -15.71 45.11
C GLY A 10 38.31 -16.95 45.14
N SER A 11 37.01 -16.79 44.91
CA SER A 11 36.04 -17.90 44.83
C SER A 11 35.30 -17.95 43.50
N TRP A 12 34.80 -16.82 42.98
CA TRP A 12 34.08 -16.76 41.69
C TRP A 12 34.94 -16.24 40.54
N TYR A 13 35.97 -15.45 40.86
CA TYR A 13 37.00 -14.94 39.95
C TYR A 13 38.33 -14.76 40.70
N PRO A 14 39.50 -14.72 40.03
CA PRO A 14 40.81 -14.62 40.70
C PRO A 14 40.98 -13.37 41.57
N LYS A 15 41.56 -13.56 42.77
CA LYS A 15 41.88 -12.45 43.70
C LYS A 15 43.17 -11.69 43.35
N SER A 16 44.07 -12.30 42.58
CA SER A 16 45.31 -11.64 42.13
C SER A 16 45.04 -10.79 40.90
N ARG A 17 45.50 -9.53 40.89
CA ARG A 17 45.39 -8.63 39.73
C ARG A 17 45.93 -9.28 38.46
N SER A 18 47.12 -9.87 38.50
CA SER A 18 47.75 -10.46 37.32
C SER A 18 46.99 -11.68 36.77
N SER A 19 46.50 -12.54 37.66
CA SER A 19 45.72 -13.73 37.27
C SER A 19 44.33 -13.36 36.74
N LEU A 20 43.73 -12.29 37.27
CA LEU A 20 42.43 -11.78 36.82
C LEU A 20 42.54 -11.11 35.46
N VAL A 21 43.54 -10.24 35.26
CA VAL A 21 43.82 -9.62 33.94
C VAL A 21 44.07 -10.69 32.89
N ALA A 22 45.00 -11.63 33.12
CA ALA A 22 45.29 -12.69 32.15
C ALA A 22 44.08 -13.59 31.82
N GLN A 23 43.17 -13.80 32.79
CA GLN A 23 41.92 -14.53 32.53
C GLN A 23 40.93 -13.71 31.68
N LEU A 24 40.76 -12.42 31.99
CA LEU A 24 39.87 -11.53 31.24
C LEU A 24 40.38 -11.30 29.81
N GLU A 25 41.68 -11.06 29.64
CA GLU A 25 42.33 -10.95 28.32
C GLU A 25 42.15 -12.22 27.50
N SER A 26 42.41 -13.40 28.08
CA SER A 26 42.16 -14.69 27.40
C SER A 26 40.72 -14.85 26.96
N PHE A 27 39.74 -14.48 27.79
CA PHE A 27 38.33 -14.56 27.41
C PHE A 27 37.94 -13.55 26.33
N ILE A 28 38.52 -12.34 26.33
CA ILE A 28 38.28 -11.31 25.32
C ILE A 28 38.94 -11.70 23.99
N ASP A 29 40.15 -12.26 24.00
CA ASP A 29 40.87 -12.70 22.81
C ASP A 29 40.19 -13.92 22.15
N ASP A 30 39.63 -14.84 22.94
CA ASP A 30 38.88 -16.03 22.47
C ASP A 30 37.52 -15.71 21.81
N THR A 31 37.08 -14.43 21.79
CA THR A 31 35.83 -14.04 21.10
C THR A 31 36.06 -13.63 19.65
N ASP A 32 35.14 -14.05 18.77
CA ASP A 32 35.15 -13.70 17.35
C ASP A 32 35.23 -12.18 17.10
N PRO A 33 35.76 -11.73 15.95
CA PRO A 33 35.80 -10.32 15.60
C PRO A 33 34.42 -9.67 15.65
N VAL A 34 34.28 -8.66 16.51
CA VAL A 34 33.04 -7.87 16.63
C VAL A 34 32.93 -7.00 15.38
N ASP A 35 31.89 -7.24 14.57
CA ASP A 35 31.65 -6.51 13.34
C ASP A 35 31.55 -4.99 13.60
N HIS A 36 32.17 -4.17 12.75
CA HIS A 36 32.30 -2.72 12.96
C HIS A 36 30.95 -1.98 12.98
N ALA A 37 29.86 -2.61 12.54
CA ALA A 37 28.50 -2.11 12.66
C ALA A 37 27.94 -2.07 14.10
N ARG A 38 28.69 -2.57 15.10
CA ARG A 38 28.22 -2.74 16.50
C ARG A 38 28.65 -1.63 17.48
N THR A 39 29.26 -0.55 16.99
CA THR A 39 29.91 0.48 17.84
C THR A 39 28.94 1.34 18.67
N ASP A 40 27.66 1.45 18.33
CA ASP A 40 26.68 2.23 19.11
C ASP A 40 25.99 1.40 20.23
N CYS A 41 26.75 0.58 20.97
CA CYS A 41 26.20 -0.28 22.03
C CYS A 41 25.88 0.51 23.30
N ARG A 42 24.63 0.43 23.80
CA ARG A 42 24.16 1.26 24.93
C ARG A 42 23.49 0.51 26.07
N ILE A 43 23.07 -0.73 25.83
CA ILE A 43 22.72 -1.67 26.90
C ILE A 43 23.44 -2.98 26.60
N ILE A 44 24.04 -3.60 27.62
CA ILE A 44 24.40 -5.02 27.56
C ILE A 44 23.60 -5.80 28.59
N ILE A 45 23.10 -6.97 28.20
CA ILE A 45 22.61 -7.99 29.12
C ILE A 45 23.76 -8.98 29.29
N SER A 46 24.25 -9.16 30.51
CA SER A 46 25.49 -9.88 30.81
C SER A 46 25.27 -10.89 31.95
N PRO A 47 25.82 -12.11 31.86
CA PRO A 47 25.61 -13.15 32.86
C PRO A 47 26.37 -12.87 34.16
N HIS A 48 25.95 -13.51 35.26
CA HIS A 48 26.51 -13.32 36.59
C HIS A 48 26.78 -14.60 37.39
N ALA A 49 26.77 -15.77 36.77
CA ALA A 49 27.45 -16.93 37.35
C ALA A 49 28.96 -16.65 37.54
N GLY A 50 29.68 -17.52 38.25
CA GLY A 50 31.14 -17.41 38.39
C GLY A 50 31.88 -17.50 37.05
N TYR A 51 33.04 -16.85 36.93
CA TYR A 51 33.74 -16.65 35.66
C TYR A 51 34.19 -17.94 34.96
N SER A 52 34.25 -19.07 35.67
CA SER A 52 34.43 -20.40 35.07
C SER A 52 33.27 -20.88 34.19
N TYR A 53 32.09 -20.27 34.33
CA TYR A 53 30.87 -20.61 33.59
C TYR A 53 30.40 -19.47 32.68
N SER A 54 30.33 -18.25 33.22
CA SER A 54 29.81 -17.05 32.55
C SER A 54 30.89 -16.25 31.83
N GLY A 55 32.14 -16.32 32.29
CA GLY A 55 33.23 -15.42 31.91
C GLY A 55 33.44 -15.33 30.40
N PRO A 56 33.64 -16.45 29.67
CA PRO A 56 33.80 -16.46 28.22
C PRO A 56 32.61 -15.87 27.46
N THR A 57 31.39 -16.02 27.97
CA THR A 57 30.17 -15.47 27.35
C THR A 57 30.08 -13.97 27.63
N ALA A 58 30.31 -13.53 28.88
CA ALA A 58 30.36 -12.12 29.28
C ALA A 58 31.36 -11.29 28.45
N ALA A 59 32.51 -11.88 28.08
CA ALA A 59 33.54 -11.22 27.29
C ALA A 59 33.04 -10.66 25.96
N TYR A 60 32.11 -11.35 25.28
CA TYR A 60 31.50 -10.86 24.03
C TYR A 60 30.85 -9.48 24.21
N GLY A 61 30.16 -9.27 25.34
CA GLY A 61 29.43 -8.04 25.62
C GLY A 61 30.37 -6.90 25.96
N PHE A 62 31.34 -7.14 26.84
CA PHE A 62 32.31 -6.13 27.26
C PHE A 62 33.31 -5.74 26.15
N LYS A 63 33.66 -6.65 25.24
CA LYS A 63 34.46 -6.35 24.04
C LYS A 63 33.71 -5.51 23.00
N ALA A 64 32.37 -5.61 22.97
CA ALA A 64 31.52 -4.87 22.04
C ALA A 64 31.16 -3.44 22.49
N LEU A 65 31.60 -3.01 23.68
CA LEU A 65 31.36 -1.66 24.19
C LEU A 65 32.29 -0.64 23.54
N ASP A 66 31.72 0.39 22.89
CA ASP A 66 32.44 1.63 22.64
C ASP A 66 32.33 2.55 23.87
N TRP A 67 33.48 3.03 24.33
CA TRP A 67 33.58 3.94 25.47
C TRP A 67 33.56 5.42 25.05
N THR A 68 33.52 5.70 23.75
CA THR A 68 33.50 7.05 23.18
C THR A 68 32.26 7.81 23.63
N GLY A 69 32.46 8.89 24.38
CA GLY A 69 31.38 9.78 24.85
C GLY A 69 30.61 9.29 26.09
N ILE A 70 30.86 8.07 26.58
CA ILE A 70 30.24 7.55 27.80
C ILE A 70 30.79 8.30 29.03
N LYS A 71 29.87 8.76 29.90
CA LYS A 71 30.15 9.53 31.12
C LYS A 71 29.66 8.87 32.39
N ARG A 72 28.83 7.81 32.30
CA ARG A 72 28.26 7.09 33.45
C ARG A 72 27.84 5.69 33.05
N VAL A 73 27.88 4.74 33.99
CA VAL A 73 27.36 3.38 33.80
C VAL A 73 26.31 3.04 34.85
N PHE A 74 25.07 2.77 34.43
CA PHE A 74 24.04 2.18 35.28
C PHE A 74 24.20 0.66 35.30
N ILE A 75 24.09 0.04 36.48
CA ILE A 75 24.16 -1.42 36.62
C ILE A 75 22.90 -1.90 37.35
N LEU A 76 22.06 -2.67 36.67
CA LEU A 76 20.85 -3.26 37.25
C LEU A 76 21.12 -4.74 37.56
N GLY A 77 21.10 -5.11 38.84
CA GLY A 77 21.26 -6.50 39.28
C GLY A 77 20.02 -7.01 40.02
N PRO A 78 19.59 -8.28 39.82
CA PRO A 78 18.53 -8.88 40.62
C PRO A 78 19.02 -9.09 42.06
N SER A 79 18.11 -9.00 43.04
CA SER A 79 18.47 -9.32 44.42
C SER A 79 18.37 -10.81 44.74
N HIS A 80 19.47 -11.37 45.23
CA HIS A 80 19.59 -12.76 45.66
C HIS A 80 19.48 -12.93 47.19
N HIS A 81 20.07 -11.99 47.94
CA HIS A 81 20.25 -12.11 49.38
C HIS A 81 19.19 -11.34 50.20
N PHE A 82 18.45 -10.42 49.57
CA PHE A 82 17.49 -9.54 50.24
C PHE A 82 16.15 -9.49 49.50
N TYR A 83 15.05 -9.82 50.18
CA TYR A 83 13.72 -9.72 49.55
C TYR A 83 13.19 -8.28 49.62
N LEU A 84 13.08 -7.64 48.47
CA LEU A 84 12.41 -6.35 48.27
C LEU A 84 11.41 -6.41 47.11
N ARG A 85 10.43 -5.50 47.15
CA ARG A 85 9.37 -5.34 46.11
C ARG A 85 9.52 -4.07 45.26
N GLY A 86 10.65 -3.38 45.41
CA GLY A 86 11.01 -2.19 44.65
C GLY A 86 12.44 -2.30 44.13
N CYS A 87 13.03 -1.16 43.80
CA CYS A 87 14.45 -1.03 43.48
C CYS A 87 15.18 -0.29 44.62
N ALA A 88 16.43 -0.67 44.91
CA ALA A 88 17.25 -0.04 45.93
C ALA A 88 18.60 0.47 45.39
N LEU A 89 19.10 1.57 45.96
CA LEU A 89 20.32 2.26 45.53
C LEU A 89 21.46 2.10 46.53
N SER A 90 22.71 2.10 46.05
CA SER A 90 23.89 1.98 46.91
C SER A 90 24.10 3.21 47.80
N ARG A 91 24.64 2.99 49.02
CA ARG A 91 25.18 4.04 49.90
C ARG A 91 26.72 4.03 49.95
N CYS A 92 27.37 3.28 49.06
CA CYS A 92 28.82 3.26 48.92
C CYS A 92 29.29 4.43 48.04
N GLU A 93 30.44 5.03 48.38
CA GLU A 93 31.13 5.99 47.52
C GLU A 93 32.02 5.29 46.49
N THR A 94 32.45 4.06 46.78
CA THR A 94 33.31 3.24 45.90
C THR A 94 32.99 1.76 45.99
N TYR A 95 33.16 1.04 44.89
CA TYR A 95 33.20 -0.42 44.85
C TYR A 95 34.64 -0.90 44.58
N ALA A 96 35.15 -1.80 45.41
CA ALA A 96 36.48 -2.37 45.23
C ALA A 96 36.47 -3.53 44.21
N THR A 97 37.55 -3.65 43.44
CA THR A 97 37.89 -4.83 42.64
C THR A 97 39.38 -5.14 42.78
N PRO A 98 39.88 -6.35 42.44
CA PRO A 98 41.31 -6.61 42.39
C PRO A 98 42.07 -5.77 41.34
N LEU A 99 41.36 -5.13 40.40
CA LEU A 99 41.90 -4.22 39.40
C LEU A 99 41.93 -2.74 39.88
N GLY A 100 41.41 -2.47 41.08
CA GLY A 100 41.29 -1.14 41.66
C GLY A 100 39.83 -0.75 41.91
N ASN A 101 39.62 0.38 42.57
CA ASN A 101 38.28 0.85 42.90
C ASN A 101 37.57 1.48 41.69
N LEU A 102 36.25 1.38 41.69
CA LEU A 102 35.29 2.05 40.82
C LEU A 102 34.53 3.09 41.67
N ARG A 103 34.34 4.30 41.16
CA ARG A 103 33.61 5.37 41.86
C ARG A 103 32.10 5.22 41.65
N ILE A 104 31.31 5.56 42.66
CA ILE A 104 29.85 5.62 42.55
C ILE A 104 29.41 7.07 42.30
N ASP A 105 28.40 7.28 41.46
CA ASP A 105 27.80 8.60 41.22
C ASP A 105 26.79 8.93 42.32
N THR A 106 27.30 9.43 43.45
CA THR A 106 26.47 9.79 44.60
C THR A 106 25.45 10.88 44.29
N ALA A 107 25.73 11.78 43.32
CA ALA A 107 24.80 12.83 42.92
C ALA A 107 23.61 12.25 42.15
N MET A 108 23.86 11.34 41.20
CA MET A 108 22.80 10.63 40.48
C MET A 108 21.98 9.71 41.41
N ILE A 109 22.61 9.11 42.43
CA ILE A 109 21.90 8.35 43.47
C ILE A 109 20.98 9.25 44.31
N GLU A 110 21.42 10.47 44.66
CA GLU A 110 20.58 11.44 45.37
C GLU A 110 19.41 11.93 44.49
N GLU A 111 19.65 12.14 43.20
CA GLU A 111 18.62 12.48 42.22
C GLU A 111 17.56 11.38 42.12
N LEU A 112 17.95 10.12 41.89
CA LEU A 112 17.02 8.98 41.87
C LEU A 112 16.29 8.79 43.22
N SER A 113 16.98 8.99 44.35
CA SER A 113 16.38 8.92 45.69
C SER A 113 15.29 9.99 45.90
N SER A 114 15.43 11.16 45.28
CA SER A 114 14.46 12.26 45.38
C SER A 114 13.10 11.96 44.77
N THR A 115 13.02 10.96 43.87
CA THR A 115 11.73 10.47 43.33
C THR A 115 10.84 9.83 44.40
N THR A 116 11.41 9.46 45.56
CA THR A 116 10.80 8.67 46.64
C THR A 116 10.42 7.22 46.27
N GLU A 117 10.79 6.76 45.07
CA GLU A 117 10.44 5.42 44.57
C GLU A 117 11.54 4.37 44.78
N PHE A 118 12.73 4.77 45.19
CA PHE A 118 13.86 3.88 45.44
C PHE A 118 14.17 3.75 46.93
N ASP A 119 14.34 2.51 47.38
CA ASP A 119 14.89 2.19 48.69
C ASP A 119 16.41 2.43 48.76
N ASN A 120 17.00 2.38 49.95
CA ASN A 120 18.46 2.43 50.12
C ASN A 120 18.97 1.04 50.53
N MET A 121 20.03 0.57 49.86
CA MET A 121 20.72 -0.66 50.25
C MET A 121 21.42 -0.49 51.60
N ALA A 122 21.25 -1.46 52.48
CA ALA A 122 22.14 -1.64 53.63
C ALA A 122 23.52 -2.12 53.14
N HIS A 123 24.58 -1.80 53.90
CA HIS A 123 25.96 -2.01 53.44
C HIS A 123 26.35 -3.48 53.30
N ASP A 124 25.77 -4.34 54.15
CA ASP A 124 25.84 -5.80 54.08
C ASP A 124 25.10 -6.36 52.86
N VAL A 125 23.86 -5.92 52.62
CA VAL A 125 23.06 -6.30 51.44
C VAL A 125 23.79 -5.95 50.13
N ASP A 126 24.40 -4.77 50.06
CA ASP A 126 25.21 -4.32 48.93
C ASP A 126 26.45 -5.24 48.75
N GLN A 127 27.17 -5.56 49.83
CA GLN A 127 28.36 -6.42 49.80
C GLN A 127 28.11 -7.90 49.46
N ASP A 128 26.94 -8.44 49.84
CA ASP A 128 26.59 -9.83 49.56
C ASP A 128 26.06 -10.02 48.13
N GLU A 129 25.53 -8.98 47.47
CA GLU A 129 24.96 -9.13 46.13
C GLU A 129 26.01 -9.37 45.04
N HIS A 130 26.10 -10.62 44.59
CA HIS A 130 27.08 -11.05 43.58
C HIS A 130 26.71 -10.65 42.14
N SER A 131 25.42 -10.43 41.83
CA SER A 131 25.01 -10.16 40.45
C SER A 131 25.57 -8.84 39.91
N ILE A 132 25.64 -7.81 40.76
CA ILE A 132 26.31 -6.55 40.44
C ILE A 132 27.83 -6.75 40.44
N GLU A 133 28.38 -7.50 41.41
CA GLU A 133 29.82 -7.72 41.55
C GLU A 133 30.46 -8.38 40.32
N MET A 134 29.81 -9.38 39.70
CA MET A 134 30.39 -10.08 38.53
C MET A 134 30.62 -9.15 37.32
N GLN A 135 29.93 -8.02 37.24
CA GLN A 135 30.13 -7.05 36.16
C GLN A 135 31.33 -6.10 36.42
N LEU A 136 31.76 -5.96 37.68
CA LEU A 136 32.73 -4.93 38.09
C LEU A 136 34.17 -5.19 37.58
N PRO A 137 34.75 -6.41 37.65
CA PRO A 137 36.08 -6.66 37.12
C PRO A 137 36.16 -6.43 35.60
N TYR A 138 35.15 -6.87 34.85
CA TYR A 138 35.05 -6.60 33.42
C TYR A 138 35.02 -5.10 33.14
N LEU A 139 34.08 -4.36 33.77
CA LEU A 139 34.00 -2.90 33.62
C LEU A 139 35.33 -2.23 33.96
N LYS A 140 36.02 -2.61 35.04
CA LYS A 140 37.31 -2.01 35.40
C LYS A 140 38.45 -2.35 34.44
N HIS A 141 38.35 -3.45 33.70
CA HIS A 141 39.35 -3.90 32.73
C HIS A 141 39.18 -3.24 31.35
N VAL A 142 37.94 -3.17 30.83
CA VAL A 142 37.68 -2.61 29.48
C VAL A 142 37.49 -1.08 29.47
N MET A 143 37.20 -0.46 30.63
CA MET A 143 37.11 0.99 30.77
C MET A 143 38.48 1.66 30.52
N PRO A 144 38.58 2.73 29.71
CA PRO A 144 39.85 3.39 29.40
C PRO A 144 40.63 3.81 30.66
N GLU A 145 41.93 3.52 30.73
CA GLU A 145 42.77 3.68 31.95
C GLU A 145 42.74 5.09 32.56
N GLN A 146 42.47 6.11 31.76
CA GLN A 146 42.45 7.53 32.16
C GLN A 146 41.04 8.06 32.51
N SER A 147 40.01 7.22 32.42
CA SER A 147 38.61 7.61 32.62
C SER A 147 38.14 7.29 34.05
N ASP A 148 37.55 8.30 34.71
CA ASP A 148 36.89 8.17 36.03
C ASP A 148 35.36 8.17 35.86
N ILE A 149 34.87 7.24 35.03
CA ILE A 149 33.45 7.07 34.75
C ILE A 149 32.78 6.44 35.99
N PRO A 150 31.85 7.13 36.66
CA PRO A 150 31.20 6.61 37.85
C PRO A 150 30.05 5.66 37.51
N LEU A 151 29.73 4.81 38.48
CA LEU A 151 28.67 3.81 38.40
C LEU A 151 27.41 4.24 39.15
N VAL A 152 26.24 3.77 38.70
CA VAL A 152 24.97 3.84 39.42
C VAL A 152 24.44 2.42 39.62
N PRO A 153 24.75 1.77 40.75
CA PRO A 153 24.25 0.43 41.07
C PRO A 153 22.79 0.50 41.55
N ILE A 154 21.93 -0.29 40.89
CA ILE A 154 20.50 -0.43 41.19
C ILE A 154 20.22 -1.91 41.44
N LEU A 155 19.80 -2.22 42.67
CA LEU A 155 19.33 -3.54 43.06
C LEU A 155 17.85 -3.67 42.75
N VAL A 156 17.47 -4.60 41.90
CA VAL A 156 16.08 -4.81 41.46
C VAL A 156 15.47 -6.00 42.19
N GLY A 157 14.36 -5.77 42.88
CA GLY A 157 13.65 -6.80 43.64
C GLY A 157 12.72 -7.69 42.81
N ASN A 158 11.82 -8.37 43.52
CA ASN A 158 10.73 -9.11 42.91
C ASN A 158 9.57 -8.15 42.63
N LEU A 159 9.60 -7.55 41.44
CA LEU A 159 8.60 -6.61 40.96
C LEU A 159 7.35 -7.31 40.42
N ASP A 160 6.26 -6.57 40.29
CA ASP A 160 5.13 -6.90 39.43
C ASP A 160 5.17 -6.04 38.15
N PHE A 161 4.24 -6.30 37.23
CA PHE A 161 4.22 -5.67 35.90
C PHE A 161 4.07 -4.14 35.97
N GLU A 162 3.26 -3.61 36.91
CA GLU A 162 3.08 -2.16 37.05
C GLU A 162 4.31 -1.51 37.70
N ALA A 163 4.97 -2.19 38.65
CA ALA A 163 6.24 -1.74 39.18
C ALA A 163 7.36 -1.73 38.11
N GLU A 164 7.43 -2.73 37.24
CA GLU A 164 8.37 -2.76 36.11
C GLU A 164 8.16 -1.58 35.17
N VAL A 165 6.92 -1.30 34.75
CA VAL A 165 6.57 -0.12 33.93
C VAL A 165 6.94 1.19 34.64
N LYS A 166 6.65 1.29 35.95
CA LYS A 166 6.95 2.48 36.75
C LYS A 166 8.45 2.77 36.85
N TYR A 167 9.28 1.77 37.17
CA TYR A 167 10.74 1.96 37.19
C TYR A 167 11.31 2.16 35.80
N GLY A 168 10.78 1.46 34.78
CA GLY A 168 11.15 1.66 33.38
C GLY A 168 10.94 3.11 32.93
N LYS A 169 9.78 3.69 33.25
CA LYS A 169 9.47 5.10 32.97
C LYS A 169 10.41 6.09 33.66
N ILE A 170 10.88 5.79 34.87
CA ILE A 170 11.87 6.65 35.56
C ILE A 170 13.24 6.52 34.87
N LEU A 171 13.64 5.30 34.51
CA LEU A 171 14.95 5.04 33.91
C LEU A 171 15.05 5.42 32.43
N SER A 172 13.91 5.51 31.72
CA SER A 172 13.89 5.87 30.28
C SER A 172 14.51 7.24 30.01
N SER A 173 14.32 8.23 30.89
CA SER A 173 14.92 9.57 30.74
C SER A 173 16.45 9.54 30.76
N TYR A 174 17.05 8.69 31.60
CA TYR A 174 18.50 8.50 31.67
C TYR A 174 19.01 7.60 30.54
N LEU A 175 18.19 6.65 30.07
CA LEU A 175 18.51 5.76 28.95
C LEU A 175 18.48 6.50 27.59
N GLN A 176 17.66 7.54 27.45
CA GLN A 176 17.66 8.46 26.30
C GLN A 176 18.92 9.34 26.22
N ASP A 177 19.57 9.68 27.34
CA ASP A 177 20.80 10.46 27.34
C ASP A 177 21.96 9.65 26.75
N SER A 178 22.52 10.18 25.65
CA SER A 178 23.60 9.57 24.88
C SER A 178 24.91 9.26 25.64
N SER A 179 25.06 9.73 26.87
CA SER A 179 26.27 9.54 27.68
C SER A 179 26.18 8.45 28.78
N ASN A 180 25.03 7.76 28.92
CA ASN A 180 24.82 6.75 29.95
C ASN A 180 24.83 5.31 29.37
N LEU A 181 25.78 4.46 29.78
CA LEU A 181 25.76 3.03 29.46
C LEU A 181 24.91 2.26 30.48
N PHE A 182 24.18 1.22 30.07
CA PHE A 182 23.43 0.34 30.98
C PHE A 182 23.96 -1.11 30.92
N VAL A 183 24.17 -1.72 32.09
CA VAL A 183 24.62 -3.10 32.24
C VAL A 183 23.58 -3.86 33.06
N ILE A 184 22.92 -4.83 32.42
CA ILE A 184 21.79 -5.57 32.98
C ILE A 184 22.29 -6.96 33.31
N SER A 185 22.38 -7.25 34.60
CA SER A 185 22.94 -8.50 35.08
C SER A 185 21.87 -9.59 35.04
N SER A 186 22.02 -10.61 34.18
CA SER A 186 21.04 -11.70 34.08
C SER A 186 21.62 -13.03 33.63
N ASP A 187 21.36 -14.08 34.41
CA ASP A 187 21.48 -15.48 34.02
C ASP A 187 20.09 -15.99 33.57
N PHE A 188 20.06 -16.90 32.59
CA PHE A 188 18.83 -17.43 31.98
C PHE A 188 18.23 -18.60 32.78
N CYS A 189 17.67 -19.63 32.13
CA CYS A 189 17.01 -20.73 32.85
C CYS A 189 17.92 -21.38 33.88
N HIS A 190 17.52 -21.31 35.14
CA HIS A 190 18.06 -22.12 36.23
C HIS A 190 17.29 -23.44 36.31
N TRP A 191 17.80 -24.47 35.62
CA TRP A 191 17.15 -25.78 35.49
C TRP A 191 17.73 -26.82 36.46
N GLY A 192 16.84 -27.60 37.07
CA GLY A 192 17.13 -28.72 37.97
C GLY A 192 16.37 -28.63 39.29
N ASP A 193 16.30 -29.75 40.01
CA ASP A 193 15.57 -29.83 41.30
C ASP A 193 16.10 -28.83 42.34
N ARG A 194 17.40 -28.54 42.35
CA ARG A 194 18.03 -27.52 43.21
C ARG A 194 17.47 -26.11 43.04
N PHE A 195 16.86 -25.82 41.89
CA PHE A 195 16.22 -24.53 41.57
C PHE A 195 14.68 -24.62 41.56
N SER A 196 14.11 -25.77 41.95
CA SER A 196 12.67 -26.06 41.90
C SER A 196 12.02 -25.94 40.50
N TYR A 197 12.83 -25.95 39.44
CA TYR A 197 12.38 -25.80 38.05
C TYR A 197 12.94 -26.92 37.17
N THR A 198 12.08 -27.88 36.84
CA THR A 198 12.40 -29.03 35.98
C THR A 198 11.43 -29.13 34.80
N TYR A 199 10.93 -28.00 34.29
CA TYR A 199 9.97 -28.02 33.19
C TYR A 199 10.64 -28.36 31.85
N TYR A 200 9.87 -29.00 30.96
CA TYR A 200 10.31 -29.60 29.71
C TYR A 200 9.25 -29.45 28.63
N GLN A 201 9.70 -29.19 27.41
CA GLN A 201 8.92 -28.96 26.21
C GLN A 201 9.19 -30.08 25.18
N PRO A 202 8.18 -30.91 24.85
CA PRO A 202 8.29 -31.89 23.77
C PRO A 202 8.45 -31.23 22.40
N VAL A 203 8.78 -32.03 21.38
CA VAL A 203 9.02 -31.54 20.00
C VAL A 203 7.76 -30.92 19.37
N ASP A 204 6.58 -31.45 19.67
CA ASP A 204 5.32 -31.16 18.95
C ASP A 204 4.52 -29.95 19.52
N ALA A 205 5.21 -28.91 19.99
CA ALA A 205 4.60 -27.71 20.61
C ALA A 205 3.60 -27.98 21.76
N ALA A 206 3.65 -29.18 22.35
CA ALA A 206 2.79 -29.56 23.47
C ALA A 206 3.09 -28.68 24.71
N PRO A 207 2.09 -28.39 25.57
CA PRO A 207 2.27 -27.51 26.73
C PRO A 207 3.36 -28.03 27.65
N ILE A 208 4.20 -27.09 28.10
CA ILE A 208 5.37 -27.29 28.96
C ILE A 208 4.95 -27.97 30.27
N LYS A 209 5.65 -29.05 30.66
CA LYS A 209 5.32 -29.91 31.83
C LYS A 209 6.58 -30.25 32.61
N ARG A 210 6.44 -30.62 33.89
CA ARG A 210 7.59 -31.12 34.67
C ARG A 210 8.19 -32.39 34.05
N ALA A 211 9.51 -32.42 33.96
CA ALA A 211 10.28 -33.52 33.43
C ALA A 211 10.19 -34.74 34.34
N THR A 212 10.04 -35.90 33.71
CA THR A 212 10.05 -37.22 34.33
C THR A 212 10.73 -38.18 33.35
N THR A 213 11.26 -39.30 33.84
CA THR A 213 11.86 -40.34 32.97
C THR A 213 10.91 -40.79 31.86
N ARG A 214 9.59 -40.74 32.11
CA ARG A 214 8.55 -41.06 31.12
C ARG A 214 8.28 -39.94 30.11
N SER A 215 8.40 -38.67 30.48
CA SER A 215 8.12 -37.55 29.57
C SER A 215 9.28 -37.21 28.63
N ILE A 216 10.49 -37.66 28.96
CA ILE A 216 11.70 -37.49 28.13
C ILE A 216 11.85 -38.64 27.12
N SER A 217 11.33 -39.84 27.44
CA SER A 217 11.44 -41.02 26.59
C SER A 217 10.79 -40.80 25.22
N GLY A 218 11.61 -40.73 24.16
CA GLY A 218 11.18 -40.47 22.78
C GLY A 218 11.05 -38.99 22.40
N GLY A 219 11.39 -38.05 23.29
CA GLY A 219 11.41 -36.61 23.02
C GLY A 219 12.81 -36.06 22.71
N ARG A 220 12.92 -34.73 22.58
CA ARG A 220 14.22 -34.02 22.48
C ARG A 220 15.00 -34.11 23.80
N PRO A 221 16.35 -34.10 23.79
CA PRO A 221 17.17 -33.95 25.00
C PRO A 221 16.74 -32.77 25.89
N ILE A 222 16.94 -32.88 27.21
CA ILE A 222 16.52 -31.85 28.16
C ILE A 222 17.24 -30.52 27.87
N TRP A 223 18.55 -30.54 27.62
CA TRP A 223 19.31 -29.35 27.25
C TRP A 223 18.77 -28.61 26.02
N GLN A 224 18.27 -29.33 25.00
CA GLN A 224 17.59 -28.73 23.84
C GLN A 224 16.21 -28.19 24.16
N SER A 225 15.52 -28.75 25.16
CA SER A 225 14.29 -28.16 25.67
C SER A 225 14.56 -26.88 26.45
N ILE A 226 15.64 -26.81 27.25
CA ILE A 226 16.05 -25.60 27.96
C ILE A 226 16.39 -24.52 26.94
N GLU A 227 17.26 -24.86 25.97
CA GLU A 227 17.65 -23.93 24.90
C GLU A 227 16.45 -23.45 24.08
N SER A 228 15.47 -24.30 23.78
CA SER A 228 14.26 -23.90 23.06
C SER A 228 13.38 -22.92 23.84
N VAL A 229 13.30 -23.06 25.18
CA VAL A 229 12.52 -22.15 26.04
C VAL A 229 13.30 -20.87 26.29
N ASP A 230 14.61 -20.93 26.46
CA ASP A 230 15.47 -19.76 26.56
C ASP A 230 15.45 -18.96 25.25
N ARG A 231 15.61 -19.61 24.09
CA ARG A 231 15.52 -18.94 22.77
C ARG A 231 14.18 -18.26 22.53
N GLU A 232 13.07 -18.84 22.96
CA GLU A 232 11.76 -18.16 22.93
C GLU A 232 11.76 -16.87 23.78
N GLY A 233 12.37 -16.90 24.98
CA GLY A 233 12.51 -15.70 25.81
C GLY A 233 13.50 -14.67 25.24
N MET A 234 14.53 -15.15 24.54
CA MET A 234 15.52 -14.34 23.83
C MET A 234 14.88 -13.61 22.65
N ASP A 235 14.11 -14.29 21.81
CA ASP A 235 13.41 -13.70 20.66
C ASP A 235 12.43 -12.59 21.10
N LEU A 236 11.81 -12.73 22.28
CA LEU A 236 10.95 -11.71 22.90
C LEU A 236 11.71 -10.52 23.52
N ILE A 237 12.99 -10.70 23.87
CA ILE A 237 13.87 -9.57 24.20
C ILE A 237 14.31 -8.85 22.91
N ILE A 238 14.53 -9.57 21.80
CA ILE A 238 14.80 -8.95 20.48
C ILE A 238 13.64 -8.06 20.04
N SER A 239 12.39 -8.46 20.26
CA SER A 239 11.22 -7.64 19.90
C SER A 239 10.98 -6.43 20.81
N GLY A 240 11.74 -6.26 21.90
CA GLY A 240 11.60 -5.13 22.82
C GLY A 240 10.33 -5.14 23.69
N SER A 241 9.39 -6.07 23.47
CA SER A 241 8.07 -6.09 24.09
C SER A 241 8.11 -6.56 25.56
N HIS A 242 7.90 -5.64 26.49
CA HIS A 242 7.76 -5.93 27.93
C HIS A 242 6.54 -6.82 28.19
N ARG A 243 5.43 -6.53 27.51
CA ARG A 243 4.18 -7.29 27.60
C ARG A 243 4.38 -8.75 27.23
N ASP A 244 4.95 -9.03 26.06
CA ASP A 244 5.05 -10.40 25.54
C ASP A 244 6.08 -11.21 26.33
N PHE A 245 7.18 -10.58 26.77
CA PHE A 245 8.13 -11.20 27.70
C PHE A 245 7.47 -11.57 29.04
N ALA A 246 6.63 -10.68 29.59
CA ALA A 246 5.87 -10.96 30.81
C ALA A 246 4.81 -12.08 30.62
N GLU A 247 4.18 -12.19 29.46
CA GLU A 247 3.26 -13.30 29.13
C GLU A 247 3.99 -14.63 28.93
N TYR A 248 5.17 -14.62 28.28
CA TYR A 248 6.07 -15.76 28.20
C TYR A 248 6.46 -16.28 29.59
N LEU A 249 6.90 -15.40 30.51
CA LEU A 249 7.25 -15.80 31.88
C LEU A 249 6.08 -16.42 32.63
N LYS A 250 4.85 -15.89 32.45
CA LYS A 250 3.63 -16.48 33.04
C LYS A 250 3.33 -17.88 32.49
N ARG A 251 3.53 -18.10 31.18
CA ARG A 251 3.28 -19.38 30.50
C ARG A 251 4.34 -20.44 30.78
N THR A 252 5.62 -20.11 30.61
CA THR A 252 6.75 -21.06 30.72
C THR A 252 7.22 -21.25 32.16
N LYS A 253 6.94 -20.27 33.04
CA LYS A 253 7.44 -20.17 34.41
C LYS A 253 8.97 -20.18 34.51
N ASN A 254 9.67 -19.77 33.45
CA ASN A 254 11.13 -19.85 33.37
C ASN A 254 11.80 -19.09 34.51
N THR A 255 12.87 -19.67 35.05
CA THR A 255 13.64 -19.19 36.20
C THR A 255 14.79 -18.27 35.79
N ILE A 256 14.54 -17.40 34.80
CA ILE A 256 15.49 -16.35 34.38
C ILE A 256 15.81 -15.46 35.59
N CYS A 257 17.05 -15.51 36.05
CA CYS A 257 17.54 -14.67 37.13
C CYS A 257 17.96 -13.32 36.53
N GLY A 258 17.25 -12.25 36.90
CA GLY A 258 17.36 -10.98 36.18
C GLY A 258 16.15 -10.67 35.29
N ARG A 259 15.10 -11.51 35.29
CA ARG A 259 13.83 -11.23 34.58
C ARG A 259 13.23 -9.86 34.91
N HIS A 260 13.37 -9.38 36.15
CA HIS A 260 12.85 -8.07 36.59
C HIS A 260 13.76 -6.91 36.11
N PRO A 261 15.11 -6.96 36.26
CA PRO A 261 16.02 -6.07 35.53
C PRO A 261 15.74 -5.99 34.02
N ILE A 262 15.52 -7.12 33.36
CA ILE A 262 15.15 -7.18 31.93
C ILE A 262 13.79 -6.50 31.71
N GLY A 263 12.76 -6.84 32.50
CA GLY A 263 11.43 -6.26 32.38
C GLY A 263 11.41 -4.74 32.58
N VAL A 264 12.14 -4.22 33.57
CA VAL A 264 12.33 -2.77 33.80
C VAL A 264 12.96 -2.09 32.58
N ILE A 265 13.90 -2.75 31.90
CA ILE A 265 14.57 -2.17 30.73
C ILE A 265 13.74 -2.29 29.46
N LEU A 266 13.03 -3.39 29.24
CA LEU A 266 12.04 -3.49 28.15
C LEU A 266 10.98 -2.39 28.32
N ALA A 267 10.45 -2.20 29.54
CA ALA A 267 9.51 -1.12 29.82
C ALA A 267 10.13 0.30 29.76
N ALA A 268 11.45 0.43 29.98
CA ALA A 268 12.15 1.69 29.74
C ALA A 268 12.27 1.99 28.23
N ILE A 269 12.54 0.97 27.42
CA ILE A 269 12.63 1.05 25.95
C ILE A 269 11.25 1.35 25.33
N GLU A 270 10.17 0.76 25.84
CA GLU A 270 8.77 1.14 25.53
C GLU A 270 8.42 2.60 25.91
N HIS A 271 9.33 3.33 26.55
CA HIS A 271 9.24 4.75 26.88
C HIS A 271 10.39 5.59 26.28
N MET A 272 11.09 5.06 25.26
CA MET A 272 12.13 5.77 24.50
C MET A 272 11.66 6.18 23.11
N SER A 273 11.94 7.43 22.73
CA SER A 273 11.67 7.95 21.38
C SER A 273 12.71 7.53 20.32
N LEU A 274 13.57 6.54 20.60
CA LEU A 274 14.64 6.06 19.72
C LEU A 274 14.58 4.53 19.63
N PRO A 275 14.38 3.95 18.44
CA PRO A 275 14.38 2.50 18.29
C PRO A 275 15.78 1.94 18.56
N GLY A 276 15.84 0.89 19.38
CA GLY A 276 17.05 0.12 19.66
C GLY A 276 16.77 -1.35 19.42
N LYS A 277 17.71 -2.06 18.78
CA LYS A 277 17.54 -3.48 18.45
C LYS A 277 18.52 -4.34 19.25
N PHE A 278 17.99 -5.29 20.03
CA PHE A 278 18.85 -6.26 20.70
C PHE A 278 19.44 -7.24 19.69
N THR A 279 20.71 -7.57 19.87
CA THR A 279 21.45 -8.60 19.13
C THR A 279 22.10 -9.52 20.16
N PHE A 280 21.86 -10.83 20.07
CA PHE A 280 22.60 -11.79 20.89
C PHE A 280 23.98 -12.05 20.32
N LEU A 281 24.97 -12.18 21.21
CA LEU A 281 26.36 -12.40 20.83
C LEU A 281 26.80 -13.84 21.07
N ASP A 282 26.49 -14.39 22.25
CA ASP A 282 26.84 -15.76 22.63
C ASP A 282 25.83 -16.29 23.66
N TYR A 283 25.45 -17.56 23.54
CA TYR A 283 24.58 -18.28 24.48
C TYR A 283 25.22 -19.62 24.81
N LYS A 284 25.39 -19.89 26.10
CA LYS A 284 25.95 -21.16 26.59
C LYS A 284 25.16 -21.66 27.79
N GLN A 285 25.16 -22.98 27.97
CA GLN A 285 24.64 -23.61 29.17
C GLN A 285 25.81 -24.07 30.03
N SER A 286 25.74 -23.90 31.35
CA SER A 286 26.79 -24.34 32.28
C SER A 286 27.04 -25.85 32.22
N ASN A 287 26.04 -26.62 31.78
CA ASN A 287 26.06 -28.06 31.55
C ASN A 287 24.96 -28.48 30.55
N GLN A 288 25.22 -29.47 29.70
CA GLN A 288 24.17 -30.09 28.88
C GLN A 288 23.43 -31.16 29.70
N VAL A 289 22.29 -30.78 30.28
CA VAL A 289 21.41 -31.66 31.08
C VAL A 289 20.96 -32.88 30.25
N THR A 290 21.22 -34.09 30.76
CA THR A 290 20.80 -35.35 30.11
C THR A 290 19.87 -36.19 30.99
N SER A 291 19.99 -36.10 32.31
CA SER A 291 19.12 -36.73 33.31
C SER A 291 18.28 -35.68 34.06
N VAL A 292 17.13 -36.11 34.58
CA VAL A 292 16.28 -35.27 35.46
C VAL A 292 16.96 -34.85 36.77
N THR A 293 18.00 -35.59 37.17
CA THR A 293 18.81 -35.32 38.36
C THR A 293 19.91 -34.27 38.12
N ASP A 294 20.19 -33.94 36.86
CA ASP A 294 21.22 -32.97 36.52
C ASP A 294 20.69 -31.54 36.73
N GLY A 295 21.59 -30.57 36.76
CA GLY A 295 21.23 -29.15 36.76
C GLY A 295 22.08 -28.37 35.76
N SER A 296 21.55 -27.23 35.33
CA SER A 296 22.25 -26.27 34.47
C SER A 296 21.73 -24.86 34.71
N ALA A 297 22.55 -23.86 34.42
CA ALA A 297 22.15 -22.46 34.30
C ALA A 297 22.46 -22.00 32.87
N GLY A 298 21.52 -21.32 32.23
CA GLY A 298 21.77 -20.61 30.98
C GLY A 298 22.60 -19.35 31.24
N ALA A 299 23.68 -19.14 30.49
CA ALA A 299 24.45 -17.91 30.44
C ALA A 299 24.28 -17.29 29.05
N LEU A 300 23.99 -15.99 29.00
CA LEU A 300 23.71 -15.27 27.77
C LEU A 300 24.35 -13.89 27.80
N VAL A 301 24.97 -13.50 26.69
CA VAL A 301 25.18 -12.07 26.38
C VAL A 301 24.26 -11.60 25.25
N ALA A 302 23.59 -10.48 25.54
CA ALA A 302 22.90 -9.65 24.56
C ALA A 302 23.49 -8.23 24.56
N MET A 303 23.39 -7.54 23.43
CA MET A 303 23.65 -6.11 23.35
C MET A 303 22.49 -5.39 22.67
N LEU A 304 22.02 -4.28 23.25
CA LEU A 304 21.20 -3.29 22.55
C LEU A 304 22.13 -2.34 21.80
N ILE A 305 22.02 -2.34 20.49
CA ILE A 305 22.56 -1.24 19.67
C ILE A 305 21.44 -0.22 19.57
N VAL A 306 21.62 0.92 20.23
CA VAL A 306 20.78 2.10 20.03
C VAL A 306 21.53 2.94 19.02
N LYS A 307 21.16 2.85 17.73
CA LYS A 307 21.80 3.63 16.66
C LYS A 307 21.79 5.11 17.07
N LEU A 308 22.97 5.66 17.36
CA LEU A 308 23.14 7.06 17.77
C LEU A 308 24.15 7.80 16.88
N ALA A 309 24.61 7.16 15.80
CA ALA A 309 25.30 7.81 14.70
C ALA A 309 24.39 8.82 13.95
N ASN A 310 24.50 10.09 14.34
CA ASN A 310 24.06 11.28 13.58
C ASN A 310 22.55 11.63 13.56
N ALA A 311 21.79 11.44 14.64
CA ALA A 311 20.40 11.97 14.71
C ALA A 311 20.27 13.51 14.55
N ILE A 312 21.38 14.27 14.62
CA ILE A 312 21.46 15.72 14.39
C ILE A 312 21.96 16.08 12.96
N LEU A 313 22.51 15.12 12.21
CA LEU A 313 23.13 15.35 10.89
C LEU A 313 22.68 14.38 9.78
N LYS A 314 21.83 13.40 10.11
CA LYS A 314 21.48 12.28 9.23
C LYS A 314 20.10 11.70 9.52
N ARG A 315 19.19 12.51 10.07
CA ARG A 315 17.76 12.19 10.25
C ARG A 315 16.99 12.26 8.90
N ASP A 316 17.67 11.96 7.80
CA ASP A 316 17.30 12.24 6.40
C ASP A 316 17.12 10.97 5.55
N VAL A 317 17.43 9.78 6.06
CA VAL A 317 17.46 8.54 5.28
C VAL A 317 16.93 7.37 6.12
N GLU A 318 16.24 6.43 5.46
CA GLU A 318 15.63 5.21 6.01
C GLU A 318 14.43 5.44 6.95
N ALA A 319 13.23 5.44 6.34
CA ALA A 319 11.96 5.22 7.04
C ALA A 319 11.32 3.92 6.53
N ASP A 320 11.74 2.78 7.08
CA ASP A 320 11.07 1.47 6.91
C ASP A 320 11.33 0.56 8.14
N ASP A 321 11.31 1.16 9.34
CA ASP A 321 11.45 0.49 10.63
C ASP A 321 10.06 0.42 11.31
N PRO A 322 9.53 -0.76 11.70
CA PRO A 322 8.18 -0.89 12.26
C PRO A 322 7.99 -0.26 13.64
N ASP A 323 9.09 -0.02 14.37
CA ASP A 323 9.09 0.30 15.81
C ASP A 323 9.14 1.82 16.10
N VAL A 324 8.54 2.63 15.22
CA VAL A 324 8.25 4.04 15.52
C VAL A 324 7.02 4.10 16.42
N GLU A 325 7.19 4.55 17.68
CA GLU A 325 6.05 4.92 18.55
C GLU A 325 5.05 5.74 17.73
N PRO A 326 3.75 5.38 17.72
CA PRO A 326 2.75 6.21 17.06
C PRO A 326 2.88 7.63 17.60
N LEU A 327 2.96 8.61 16.70
CA LEU A 327 2.77 10.01 17.06
C LEU A 327 1.51 10.09 17.95
N ASP A 328 1.56 10.87 19.03
CA ASP A 328 0.38 11.15 19.86
C ASP A 328 -0.80 11.37 18.90
N PRO A 329 -1.90 10.61 19.00
CA PRO A 329 -2.96 10.66 17.98
C PRO A 329 -3.46 12.07 17.69
N SER A 330 -3.40 12.97 18.68
CA SER A 330 -3.72 14.39 18.51
C SER A 330 -2.70 15.17 17.67
N VAL A 331 -1.42 14.84 17.78
CA VAL A 331 -0.33 15.42 16.98
C VAL A 331 -0.31 14.83 15.58
N GLU A 332 -0.53 13.53 15.42
CA GLU A 332 -0.69 12.91 14.10
C GLU A 332 -1.92 13.47 13.37
N GLU A 333 -3.07 13.60 14.05
CA GLU A 333 -4.29 14.22 13.52
C GLU A 333 -4.05 15.67 13.07
N VAL A 334 -3.33 16.47 13.85
CA VAL A 334 -2.97 17.85 13.49
C VAL A 334 -2.10 17.87 12.22
N TYR A 335 -1.05 17.06 12.14
CA TYR A 335 -0.19 17.04 10.94
C TYR A 335 -0.89 16.46 9.71
N GLN A 336 -1.69 15.40 9.86
CA GLN A 336 -2.50 14.85 8.78
C GLN A 336 -3.51 15.89 8.29
N SER A 337 -4.12 16.67 9.19
CA SER A 337 -5.01 17.79 8.84
C SER A 337 -4.30 18.87 8.03
N TRP A 338 -3.06 19.24 8.39
CA TRP A 338 -2.26 20.20 7.59
C TRP A 338 -1.87 19.63 6.22
N ALA A 339 -1.48 18.37 6.13
CA ALA A 339 -1.16 17.69 4.87
C ALA A 339 -2.39 17.62 3.94
N LEU A 340 -3.54 17.19 4.47
CA LEU A 340 -4.81 17.18 3.73
C LEU A 340 -5.24 18.59 3.32
N LEU A 341 -5.04 19.60 4.16
CA LEU A 341 -5.33 21.00 3.81
C LEU A 341 -4.47 21.48 2.63
N ILE A 342 -3.17 21.17 2.60
CA ILE A 342 -2.29 21.50 1.46
C ILE A 342 -2.84 20.87 0.16
N VAL A 343 -3.21 19.59 0.20
CA VAL A 343 -3.73 18.88 -0.98
C VAL A 343 -5.11 19.41 -1.40
N ILE A 344 -5.98 19.75 -0.45
CA ILE A 344 -7.29 20.39 -0.73
C ILE A 344 -7.10 21.78 -1.35
N VAL A 345 -6.16 22.60 -0.86
CA VAL A 345 -5.85 23.92 -1.43
C VAL A 345 -5.28 23.79 -2.84
N LEU A 346 -4.41 22.80 -3.08
CA LEU A 346 -3.92 22.48 -4.43
C LEU A 346 -5.05 22.03 -5.36
N LEU A 347 -5.98 21.20 -4.88
CA LEU A 347 -7.13 20.71 -5.65
C LEU A 347 -8.11 21.85 -6.00
N ILE A 348 -8.40 22.74 -5.05
CA ILE A 348 -9.17 23.97 -5.30
C ILE A 348 -8.43 24.84 -6.32
N GLY A 349 -7.12 25.03 -6.18
CA GLY A 349 -6.29 25.79 -7.13
C GLY A 349 -6.33 25.21 -8.56
N ALA A 350 -6.24 23.89 -8.69
CA ALA A 350 -6.36 23.19 -9.97
C ALA A 350 -7.74 23.39 -10.60
N LEU A 351 -8.83 23.20 -9.84
CA LEU A 351 -10.20 23.41 -10.32
C LEU A 351 -10.48 24.88 -10.70
N CYS A 352 -10.03 25.85 -9.90
CA CYS A 352 -10.12 27.26 -10.25
C CYS A 352 -9.32 27.61 -11.51
N THR A 353 -8.17 26.97 -11.71
CA THR A 353 -7.35 27.17 -12.91
C THR A 353 -8.01 26.54 -14.14
N SER A 354 -8.56 25.33 -14.03
CA SER A 354 -9.38 24.69 -15.07
C SER A 354 -10.54 25.60 -15.49
N TYR A 355 -11.34 26.07 -14.53
CA TYR A 355 -12.42 27.04 -14.77
C TYR A 355 -11.93 28.28 -15.53
N PHE A 356 -10.81 28.87 -15.11
CA PHE A 356 -10.25 30.05 -15.78
C PHE A 356 -9.77 29.76 -17.22
N LEU A 357 -9.12 28.61 -17.46
CA LEU A 357 -8.69 28.19 -18.80
C LEU A 357 -9.88 27.98 -19.74
N GLN A 358 -10.93 27.32 -19.25
CA GLN A 358 -12.17 27.10 -19.99
C GLN A 358 -12.87 28.43 -20.29
N ALA A 359 -13.04 29.31 -19.29
CA ALA A 359 -13.64 30.64 -19.45
C ALA A 359 -12.85 31.53 -20.43
N ARG A 360 -11.52 31.45 -20.43
CA ARG A 360 -10.63 32.16 -21.37
C ARG A 360 -10.42 31.43 -22.71
N LYS A 361 -10.97 30.22 -22.87
CA LYS A 361 -10.82 29.34 -24.06
C LYS A 361 -9.36 29.05 -24.43
N ILE A 362 -8.47 28.98 -23.44
CA ILE A 362 -7.04 28.69 -23.66
C ILE A 362 -6.90 27.18 -23.87
N ARG A 363 -6.58 26.77 -25.11
CA ARG A 363 -6.40 25.35 -25.50
C ARG A 363 -4.94 24.93 -25.65
N ALA A 364 -4.00 25.81 -25.34
CA ALA A 364 -2.56 25.59 -25.57
C ALA A 364 -1.87 24.76 -24.48
N VAL A 365 -2.44 24.69 -23.28
CA VAL A 365 -1.92 23.92 -22.14
C VAL A 365 -3.10 23.17 -21.52
N HIS A 366 -2.92 21.88 -21.25
CA HIS A 366 -3.95 21.06 -20.62
C HIS A 366 -3.96 21.24 -19.09
N GLU A 367 -5.12 21.08 -18.46
CA GLU A 367 -5.27 21.25 -17.01
C GLU A 367 -4.39 20.28 -16.21
N THR A 368 -4.27 19.02 -16.65
CA THR A 368 -3.46 18.00 -15.97
C THR A 368 -1.97 18.37 -15.92
N VAL A 369 -1.45 19.02 -16.96
CA VAL A 369 -0.07 19.52 -17.00
C VAL A 369 0.13 20.60 -15.95
N ILE A 370 -0.84 21.50 -15.77
CA ILE A 370 -0.78 22.56 -14.76
C ILE A 370 -0.93 21.99 -13.35
N SER A 371 -1.78 20.99 -13.15
CA SER A 371 -1.90 20.25 -11.89
C SER A 371 -0.57 19.57 -11.49
N ILE A 372 0.13 18.94 -12.44
CA ILE A 372 1.48 18.38 -12.20
C ILE A 372 2.47 19.48 -11.84
N PHE A 373 2.51 20.60 -12.58
CA PHE A 373 3.43 21.71 -12.26
C PHE A 373 3.11 22.35 -10.90
N GLY A 374 1.84 22.47 -10.51
CA GLY A 374 1.43 22.94 -9.19
C GLY A 374 1.92 22.00 -8.08
N GLY A 375 1.75 20.69 -8.27
CA GLY A 375 2.30 19.65 -7.42
C GLY A 375 3.83 19.72 -7.31
N MET A 376 4.53 19.90 -8.43
CA MET A 376 5.99 20.05 -8.48
C MET A 376 6.48 21.30 -7.74
N VAL A 377 5.81 22.45 -7.90
CA VAL A 377 6.17 23.70 -7.22
C VAL A 377 5.96 23.58 -5.70
N VAL A 378 4.85 23.01 -5.25
CA VAL A 378 4.62 22.78 -3.82
C VAL A 378 5.54 21.68 -3.28
N GLY A 379 5.79 20.60 -4.02
CA GLY A 379 6.74 19.57 -3.63
C GLY A 379 8.15 20.11 -3.44
N LEU A 380 8.61 20.98 -4.36
CA LEU A 380 9.87 21.69 -4.23
C LEU A 380 9.86 22.68 -3.06
N ALA A 381 8.78 23.42 -2.84
CA ALA A 381 8.66 24.33 -1.70
C ALA A 381 8.68 23.58 -0.34
N VAL A 382 8.02 22.42 -0.26
CA VAL A 382 8.01 21.52 0.89
C VAL A 382 9.39 20.87 1.09
N ARG A 383 10.11 20.53 0.01
CA ARG A 383 11.51 20.06 0.05
C ARG A 383 12.49 21.15 0.54
N LEU A 384 12.25 22.41 0.19
CA LEU A 384 13.07 23.56 0.60
C LEU A 384 12.68 24.13 1.98
N SER A 385 11.51 23.77 2.51
CA SER A 385 11.01 24.22 3.80
C SER A 385 11.68 23.46 4.95
N PRO A 386 12.10 24.13 6.05
CA PRO A 386 12.59 23.45 7.24
C PRO A 386 11.43 22.73 7.96
N GLY A 387 11.27 21.43 7.69
CA GLY A 387 10.26 20.58 8.33
C GLY A 387 10.05 19.24 7.60
N GLN A 388 10.84 18.22 7.95
CA GLN A 388 10.77 16.87 7.36
C GLN A 388 9.43 16.16 7.65
N ASP A 389 8.75 16.48 8.76
CA ASP A 389 7.48 15.83 9.12
C ASP A 389 6.40 16.09 8.06
N ILE A 390 6.32 17.31 7.53
CA ILE A 390 5.41 17.66 6.42
C ILE A 390 5.73 16.80 5.19
N GLN A 391 7.00 16.53 4.88
CA GLN A 391 7.36 15.68 3.72
C GLN A 391 6.80 14.26 3.86
N LYS A 392 6.94 13.64 5.05
CA LYS A 392 6.43 12.28 5.34
C LYS A 392 4.90 12.18 5.45
N LEU A 393 4.23 13.29 5.75
CA LEU A 393 2.76 13.34 5.85
C LEU A 393 2.07 13.67 4.52
N VAL A 394 2.79 14.20 3.52
CA VAL A 394 2.29 14.31 2.13
C VAL A 394 2.92 13.27 1.19
N THR A 395 3.67 12.26 1.66
CA THR A 395 4.07 11.09 0.84
C THR A 395 2.93 10.11 0.58
N PHE A 396 2.95 9.46 -0.58
CA PHE A 396 1.90 8.54 -1.02
C PHE A 396 1.85 7.28 -0.17
N LYS A 397 0.63 6.82 0.11
CA LYS A 397 0.39 5.39 0.31
C LYS A 397 -0.30 4.87 -0.94
N TYR A 398 0.40 4.08 -1.75
CA TYR A 398 -0.12 3.44 -2.97
C TYR A 398 -1.38 2.59 -2.68
N THR A 399 -1.57 2.15 -1.44
CA THR A 399 -2.81 1.54 -0.95
C THR A 399 -4.04 2.44 -1.14
N TYR A 400 -3.92 3.76 -0.93
CA TYR A 400 -5.02 4.70 -1.18
C TYR A 400 -5.29 4.91 -2.67
N PHE A 401 -4.26 4.80 -3.53
CA PHE A 401 -4.45 4.80 -4.98
C PHE A 401 -5.37 3.66 -5.40
N PHE A 402 -5.00 2.42 -5.08
CA PHE A 402 -5.76 1.24 -5.49
C PHE A 402 -7.12 1.11 -4.79
N ASN A 403 -7.28 1.57 -3.55
CA ASN A 403 -8.53 1.34 -2.80
C ASN A 403 -9.50 2.54 -2.79
N ILE A 404 -9.04 3.76 -3.09
CA ILE A 404 -9.87 4.98 -2.98
C ILE A 404 -9.91 5.74 -4.31
N LEU A 405 -8.76 6.01 -4.94
CA LEU A 405 -8.68 6.90 -6.11
C LEU A 405 -9.01 6.18 -7.43
N LEU A 406 -8.53 4.95 -7.62
CA LEU A 406 -8.70 4.19 -8.85
C LEU A 406 -10.15 3.68 -9.08
N PRO A 407 -10.88 3.16 -8.07
CA PRO A 407 -12.25 2.66 -8.26
C PRO A 407 -13.25 3.66 -8.87
N PRO A 408 -13.38 4.93 -8.42
CA PRO A 408 -14.35 5.85 -9.01
C PRO A 408 -14.04 6.20 -10.47
N ILE A 409 -12.76 6.27 -10.85
CA ILE A 409 -12.31 6.50 -12.22
C ILE A 409 -12.77 5.36 -13.13
N ILE A 410 -12.51 4.11 -12.73
CA ILE A 410 -12.94 2.90 -13.47
C ILE A 410 -14.47 2.82 -13.54
N LEU A 411 -15.16 3.13 -12.44
CA LEU A 411 -16.62 3.04 -12.38
C LEU A 411 -17.29 4.06 -13.30
N ASN A 412 -16.86 5.33 -13.27
CA ASN A 412 -17.34 6.34 -14.21
C ASN A 412 -17.03 5.94 -15.66
N SER A 413 -15.79 5.56 -15.92
CA SER A 413 -15.29 5.07 -17.20
C SER A 413 -16.14 3.93 -17.79
N GLY A 414 -16.51 2.94 -16.97
CA GLY A 414 -17.38 1.84 -17.40
C GLY A 414 -18.85 2.23 -17.58
N TYR A 415 -19.33 3.21 -16.81
CA TYR A 415 -20.72 3.67 -16.82
C TYR A 415 -21.03 4.65 -17.96
N GLU A 416 -20.05 5.45 -18.40
CA GLU A 416 -20.20 6.41 -19.52
C GLU A 416 -19.81 5.83 -20.89
N LEU A 417 -19.34 4.58 -20.93
CA LEU A 417 -18.88 3.92 -22.15
C LEU A 417 -20.02 3.69 -23.16
N HIS A 418 -19.80 4.14 -24.41
CA HIS A 418 -20.63 3.77 -25.56
C HIS A 418 -20.51 2.26 -25.88
N GLN A 419 -21.35 1.45 -25.22
CA GLN A 419 -21.33 -0.02 -25.25
C GLN A 419 -21.29 -0.61 -26.67
N ALA A 420 -22.12 -0.09 -27.59
CA ALA A 420 -22.19 -0.58 -28.97
C ALA A 420 -20.84 -0.42 -29.73
N ASN A 421 -20.17 0.73 -29.55
CA ASN A 421 -18.86 0.98 -30.15
C ASN A 421 -17.77 0.12 -29.50
N PHE A 422 -17.87 -0.15 -28.21
CA PHE A 422 -16.93 -1.00 -27.47
C PHE A 422 -17.01 -2.45 -27.92
N PHE A 423 -18.22 -3.05 -27.93
CA PHE A 423 -18.40 -4.44 -28.37
C PHE A 423 -18.10 -4.63 -29.87
N ARG A 424 -18.38 -3.63 -30.72
CA ARG A 424 -17.99 -3.64 -32.14
C ARG A 424 -16.48 -3.70 -32.36
N ASN A 425 -15.70 -3.00 -31.53
CA ASN A 425 -14.23 -2.94 -31.64
C ASN A 425 -13.49 -3.86 -30.63
N PHE A 426 -14.22 -4.70 -29.87
CA PHE A 426 -13.69 -5.45 -28.73
C PHE A 426 -12.46 -6.30 -29.07
N GLY A 427 -12.45 -6.98 -30.22
CA GLY A 427 -11.29 -7.79 -30.64
C GLY A 427 -10.02 -6.98 -30.91
N THR A 428 -10.17 -5.75 -31.41
CA THR A 428 -9.05 -4.81 -31.64
C THR A 428 -8.50 -4.32 -30.30
N ILE A 429 -9.40 -3.89 -29.40
CA ILE A 429 -9.09 -3.49 -28.03
C ILE A 429 -8.32 -4.60 -27.29
N LEU A 430 -8.86 -5.82 -27.32
CA LEU A 430 -8.27 -6.98 -26.64
C LEU A 430 -6.88 -7.35 -27.19
N THR A 431 -6.67 -7.18 -28.50
CA THR A 431 -5.38 -7.43 -29.15
C THR A 431 -4.31 -6.45 -28.68
N PHE A 432 -4.61 -5.14 -28.63
CA PHE A 432 -3.65 -4.17 -28.11
C PHE A 432 -3.47 -4.31 -26.59
N ALA A 433 -4.55 -4.47 -25.82
CA ALA A 433 -4.51 -4.58 -24.37
C ALA A 433 -3.72 -5.79 -23.85
N PHE A 434 -3.77 -6.94 -24.53
CA PHE A 434 -2.95 -8.10 -24.16
C PHE A 434 -1.60 -8.10 -24.88
N LEU A 435 -1.61 -8.22 -26.21
CA LEU A 435 -0.40 -8.48 -26.98
C LEU A 435 0.47 -7.23 -27.12
N GLY A 436 -0.13 -6.04 -27.22
CA GLY A 436 0.60 -4.77 -27.25
C GLY A 436 1.30 -4.46 -25.93
N THR A 437 0.64 -4.74 -24.80
CA THR A 437 1.19 -4.58 -23.45
C THR A 437 2.32 -5.57 -23.18
N PHE A 438 2.13 -6.84 -23.53
CA PHE A 438 3.15 -7.89 -23.40
C PHE A 438 4.40 -7.60 -24.25
N ILE A 439 4.21 -7.19 -25.52
CA ILE A 439 5.31 -6.74 -26.38
C ILE A 439 5.99 -5.50 -25.77
N SER A 440 5.22 -4.54 -25.27
CA SER A 440 5.78 -3.32 -24.67
C SER A 440 6.67 -3.63 -23.48
N ALA A 441 6.22 -4.47 -22.55
CA ALA A 441 6.99 -4.84 -21.36
C ALA A 441 8.26 -5.60 -21.70
N ILE A 442 8.20 -6.57 -22.61
CA ILE A 442 9.38 -7.31 -23.06
C ILE A 442 10.39 -6.38 -23.75
N VAL A 443 9.94 -5.48 -24.64
CA VAL A 443 10.85 -4.57 -25.35
C VAL A 443 11.47 -3.54 -24.40
N ILE A 444 10.71 -2.96 -23.46
CA ILE A 444 11.28 -2.07 -22.44
C ILE A 444 12.29 -2.84 -21.58
N GLY A 445 11.92 -4.00 -21.05
CA GLY A 445 12.79 -4.77 -20.16
C GLY A 445 14.07 -5.25 -20.83
N ILE A 446 14.02 -5.71 -22.08
CA ILE A 446 15.22 -6.08 -22.85
C ILE A 446 16.10 -4.85 -23.12
N LEU A 447 15.54 -3.72 -23.55
CA LEU A 447 16.34 -2.51 -23.82
C LEU A 447 17.00 -1.94 -22.57
N VAL A 448 16.27 -1.93 -21.44
CA VAL A 448 16.78 -1.53 -20.13
C VAL A 448 17.88 -2.50 -19.65
N PHE A 449 17.67 -3.81 -19.73
CA PHE A 449 18.66 -4.83 -19.37
C PHE A 449 19.94 -4.76 -20.24
N LEU A 450 19.79 -4.52 -21.54
CA LEU A 450 20.92 -4.34 -22.44
C LEU A 450 21.73 -3.09 -22.08
N TRP A 451 21.08 -1.97 -21.75
CA TRP A 451 21.78 -0.75 -21.33
C TRP A 451 22.56 -0.95 -20.04
N THR A 452 21.93 -1.53 -19.02
CA THR A 452 22.58 -1.80 -17.72
C THR A 452 23.73 -2.79 -17.85
N SER A 453 23.62 -3.78 -18.73
CA SER A 453 24.68 -4.76 -19.03
C SER A 453 25.95 -4.15 -19.66
N ILE A 454 25.89 -2.95 -20.24
CA ILE A 454 27.08 -2.24 -20.77
C ILE A 454 27.93 -1.67 -19.61
N GLY A 455 27.38 -1.58 -18.39
CA GLY A 455 28.13 -1.28 -17.16
C GLY A 455 28.48 0.21 -16.94
N ILE A 456 28.03 1.12 -17.82
CA ILE A 456 28.39 2.55 -17.81
C ILE A 456 28.00 3.25 -16.49
N GLU A 457 26.84 2.90 -15.92
CA GLU A 457 26.28 3.54 -14.71
C GLU A 457 26.35 2.65 -13.46
N SER A 458 27.06 1.51 -13.53
CA SER A 458 27.23 0.53 -12.45
C SER A 458 25.92 0.08 -11.78
N ILE A 459 24.91 -0.27 -12.60
CA ILE A 459 23.60 -0.76 -12.13
C ILE A 459 23.37 -2.21 -12.62
N PRO A 460 24.03 -3.23 -12.04
CA PRO A 460 23.83 -4.62 -12.45
C PRO A 460 22.46 -5.15 -11.98
N ILE A 461 21.39 -4.80 -12.69
CA ILE A 461 20.05 -5.39 -12.49
C ILE A 461 19.93 -6.73 -13.21
N THR A 462 19.12 -7.63 -12.63
CA THR A 462 18.73 -8.89 -13.24
C THR A 462 17.74 -8.67 -14.39
N LEU A 463 17.60 -9.69 -15.26
CA LEU A 463 16.59 -9.69 -16.31
C LEU A 463 15.16 -9.64 -15.74
N VAL A 464 14.92 -10.20 -14.55
CA VAL A 464 13.60 -10.18 -13.89
C VAL A 464 13.26 -8.76 -13.45
N GLU A 465 14.16 -8.06 -12.76
CA GLU A 465 13.96 -6.65 -12.38
C GLU A 465 13.74 -5.76 -13.61
N ALA A 466 14.52 -5.95 -14.68
CA ALA A 466 14.35 -5.20 -15.93
C ALA A 466 12.99 -5.49 -16.60
N LEU A 467 12.52 -6.73 -16.62
CA LEU A 467 11.18 -7.08 -17.09
C LEU A 467 10.08 -6.52 -16.19
N SER A 468 10.28 -6.44 -14.87
CA SER A 468 9.36 -5.79 -13.94
C SER A 468 9.27 -4.28 -14.20
N VAL A 469 10.39 -3.59 -14.48
CA VAL A 469 10.39 -2.21 -14.99
C VAL A 469 9.61 -2.13 -16.30
N GLY A 470 9.80 -3.09 -17.21
CA GLY A 470 8.98 -3.21 -18.42
C GLY A 470 7.48 -3.32 -18.16
N ALA A 471 7.07 -4.11 -17.17
CA ALA A 471 5.67 -4.30 -16.79
C ALA A 471 5.06 -3.07 -16.10
N THR A 472 5.80 -2.40 -15.19
CA THR A 472 5.35 -1.12 -14.60
C THR A 472 5.13 -0.06 -15.69
N LEU A 473 6.04 0.04 -16.66
CA LEU A 473 5.98 0.99 -17.76
C LEU A 473 5.16 0.51 -18.96
N SER A 474 4.50 -0.66 -18.93
CA SER A 474 3.60 -1.08 -20.01
C SER A 474 2.18 -0.53 -19.87
N ALA A 475 1.76 -0.17 -18.66
CA ALA A 475 0.51 0.53 -18.36
C ALA A 475 0.43 1.88 -19.08
N THR A 476 -0.79 2.36 -19.40
CA THR A 476 -1.00 3.68 -20.03
C THR A 476 -2.15 4.44 -19.42
N ASP A 477 -2.03 5.77 -19.31
CA ASP A 477 -3.12 6.63 -18.83
C ASP A 477 -4.17 6.91 -19.93
N PRO A 478 -5.44 6.48 -19.76
CA PRO A 478 -6.53 6.97 -20.61
C PRO A 478 -6.91 8.41 -20.28
N VAL A 479 -6.83 8.82 -19.02
CA VAL A 479 -7.54 10.00 -18.47
C VAL A 479 -7.13 11.28 -19.19
N THR A 480 -5.82 11.56 -19.28
CA THR A 480 -5.32 12.77 -19.93
C THR A 480 -5.66 12.81 -21.41
N VAL A 481 -5.76 11.65 -22.08
CA VAL A 481 -6.12 11.58 -23.49
C VAL A 481 -7.62 11.85 -23.68
N LEU A 482 -8.46 11.23 -22.86
CA LEU A 482 -9.92 11.26 -23.04
C LEU A 482 -10.53 12.60 -22.65
N SER A 483 -10.04 13.25 -21.59
CA SER A 483 -10.41 14.63 -21.24
C SER A 483 -10.18 15.61 -22.42
N ILE A 484 -9.04 15.47 -23.12
CA ILE A 484 -8.76 16.21 -24.35
C ILE A 484 -9.71 15.76 -25.48
N PHE A 485 -9.92 14.46 -25.70
CA PHE A 485 -10.75 13.97 -26.80
C PHE A 485 -12.22 14.37 -26.67
N THR A 486 -12.77 14.38 -25.45
CA THR A 486 -14.12 14.88 -25.13
C THR A 486 -14.20 16.38 -25.44
N SER A 487 -13.19 17.16 -25.03
CA SER A 487 -13.10 18.60 -25.33
C SER A 487 -13.02 18.92 -26.83
N TYR A 488 -12.41 18.03 -27.63
CA TYR A 488 -12.29 18.19 -29.09
C TYR A 488 -13.38 17.44 -29.89
N LYS A 489 -14.25 16.66 -29.25
CA LYS A 489 -15.26 15.77 -29.87
C LYS A 489 -14.68 14.94 -31.01
N VAL A 490 -13.69 14.11 -30.67
CA VAL A 490 -13.00 13.16 -31.57
C VAL A 490 -13.92 12.00 -31.95
N ASP A 491 -13.68 11.35 -33.10
CA ASP A 491 -14.39 10.13 -33.53
C ASP A 491 -14.57 9.10 -32.39
N PRO A 492 -15.82 8.70 -32.06
CA PRO A 492 -16.12 7.66 -31.08
C PRO A 492 -15.37 6.35 -31.28
N LYS A 493 -15.05 5.94 -32.52
CA LYS A 493 -14.27 4.72 -32.77
C LYS A 493 -12.87 4.83 -32.16
N LEU A 494 -12.19 5.95 -32.40
CA LEU A 494 -10.82 6.17 -31.90
C LEU A 494 -10.81 6.37 -30.38
N TYR A 495 -11.77 7.12 -29.86
CA TYR A 495 -12.03 7.28 -28.42
C TYR A 495 -12.16 5.92 -27.73
N THR A 496 -13.05 5.05 -28.22
CA THR A 496 -13.33 3.75 -27.60
C THR A 496 -12.17 2.76 -27.72
N ILE A 497 -11.38 2.79 -28.79
CA ILE A 497 -10.21 1.90 -28.92
C ILE A 497 -9.10 2.30 -27.93
N ILE A 498 -8.74 3.59 -27.86
CA ILE A 498 -7.72 4.07 -26.91
C ILE A 498 -8.16 3.84 -25.47
N PHE A 499 -9.40 4.23 -25.13
CA PHE A 499 -9.96 4.00 -23.80
C PHE A 499 -9.91 2.52 -23.39
N GLY A 500 -10.44 1.64 -24.25
CA GLY A 500 -10.51 0.21 -23.96
C GLY A 500 -9.13 -0.45 -23.88
N GLU A 501 -8.17 0.01 -24.67
CA GLU A 501 -6.78 -0.43 -24.57
C GLU A 501 -6.20 -0.06 -23.20
N SER A 502 -6.21 1.24 -22.87
CA SER A 502 -5.56 1.76 -21.66
C SER A 502 -6.16 1.17 -20.39
N LEU A 503 -7.49 1.09 -20.29
CA LEU A 503 -8.12 0.56 -19.08
C LEU A 503 -7.88 -0.95 -18.89
N LEU A 504 -7.87 -1.74 -19.97
CA LEU A 504 -7.57 -3.17 -19.88
C LEU A 504 -6.06 -3.44 -19.71
N ASN A 505 -5.17 -2.60 -20.25
CA ASN A 505 -3.73 -2.79 -20.13
C ASN A 505 -3.17 -2.53 -18.74
N ASP A 506 -3.85 -1.72 -17.92
CA ASP A 506 -3.54 -1.57 -16.49
C ASP A 506 -3.66 -2.92 -15.76
N ALA A 507 -4.80 -3.62 -15.92
CA ALA A 507 -5.01 -4.93 -15.31
C ALA A 507 -4.00 -5.99 -15.78
N VAL A 508 -3.58 -5.92 -17.05
CA VAL A 508 -2.56 -6.81 -17.63
C VAL A 508 -1.18 -6.51 -17.04
N SER A 509 -0.83 -5.23 -16.92
CA SER A 509 0.46 -4.76 -16.39
C SER A 509 0.62 -5.14 -14.92
N ILE A 510 -0.45 -4.99 -14.12
CA ILE A 510 -0.48 -5.38 -12.69
C ILE A 510 -0.21 -6.88 -12.53
N VAL A 511 -0.94 -7.76 -13.24
CA VAL A 511 -0.75 -9.21 -13.08
C VAL A 511 0.57 -9.68 -13.67
N MET A 512 1.06 -9.04 -14.74
CA MET A 512 2.39 -9.33 -15.29
C MET A 512 3.49 -8.95 -14.30
N PHE A 513 3.37 -7.80 -13.63
CA PHE A 513 4.26 -7.39 -12.54
C PHE A 513 4.21 -8.38 -11.37
N GLU A 514 3.02 -8.71 -10.85
CA GLU A 514 2.84 -9.67 -9.74
C GLU A 514 3.39 -11.07 -10.10
N THR A 515 3.28 -11.47 -11.36
CA THR A 515 3.85 -12.72 -11.87
C THR A 515 5.37 -12.67 -11.89
N LEU A 516 5.98 -11.56 -12.36
CA LEU A 516 7.44 -11.40 -12.41
C LEU A 516 8.05 -11.31 -11.01
N SER A 517 7.41 -10.61 -10.06
CA SER A 517 7.87 -10.53 -8.67
C SER A 517 7.90 -11.90 -7.98
N LYS A 518 7.02 -12.85 -8.36
CA LYS A 518 7.05 -14.24 -7.87
C LYS A 518 8.22 -15.08 -8.42
N PHE A 519 8.99 -14.57 -9.38
CA PHE A 519 10.20 -15.19 -9.92
C PHE A 519 11.49 -14.45 -9.52
N HIS A 520 11.42 -13.52 -8.55
CA HIS A 520 12.62 -12.86 -8.03
C HIS A 520 13.55 -13.91 -7.37
N GLY A 521 14.78 -14.02 -7.87
CA GLY A 521 15.81 -14.95 -7.34
C GLY A 521 15.89 -16.33 -7.99
N GLU A 522 14.96 -16.71 -8.88
CA GLU A 522 14.94 -18.02 -9.55
C GLU A 522 15.23 -17.91 -11.07
N PRO A 523 15.91 -18.88 -11.72
CA PRO A 523 16.21 -18.83 -13.14
C PRO A 523 14.95 -18.96 -14.01
N MET A 524 14.74 -17.98 -14.90
CA MET A 524 13.56 -17.94 -15.77
C MET A 524 13.62 -18.99 -16.89
N HIS A 525 12.65 -19.92 -16.88
CA HIS A 525 12.40 -20.85 -17.99
C HIS A 525 11.21 -20.39 -18.86
N ILE A 526 11.23 -20.68 -20.16
CA ILE A 526 10.15 -20.33 -21.11
C ILE A 526 8.80 -20.91 -20.67
N GLY A 527 8.77 -22.11 -20.07
CA GLY A 527 7.56 -22.71 -19.52
C GLY A 527 6.90 -21.90 -18.39
N SER A 528 7.68 -21.14 -17.62
CA SER A 528 7.17 -20.26 -16.56
C SER A 528 6.37 -19.09 -17.14
N VAL A 529 6.78 -18.55 -18.29
CA VAL A 529 6.07 -17.47 -19.01
C VAL A 529 4.69 -17.97 -19.49
N PHE A 530 4.63 -19.16 -20.08
CA PHE A 530 3.36 -19.77 -20.49
C PHE A 530 2.45 -20.08 -19.29
N ARG A 531 3.00 -20.51 -18.15
CA ARG A 531 2.24 -20.71 -16.91
C ARG A 531 1.68 -19.40 -16.37
N GLY A 532 2.46 -18.33 -16.36
CA GLY A 532 2.02 -16.98 -15.97
C GLY A 532 0.88 -16.48 -16.85
N PHE A 533 1.01 -16.59 -18.18
CA PHE A 533 -0.05 -16.26 -19.13
C PHE A 533 -1.33 -17.07 -18.91
N GLY A 534 -1.21 -18.37 -18.59
CA GLY A 534 -2.36 -19.22 -18.25
C GLY A 534 -3.09 -18.78 -16.97
N ILE A 535 -2.35 -18.45 -15.91
CA ILE A 535 -2.91 -17.91 -14.66
C ILE A 535 -3.62 -16.58 -14.94
N PHE A 536 -2.98 -15.67 -15.68
CA PHE A 536 -3.55 -14.38 -16.06
C PHE A 536 -4.91 -14.52 -16.76
N LEU A 537 -5.02 -15.40 -17.77
CA LEU A 537 -6.28 -15.61 -18.48
C LEU A 537 -7.41 -16.08 -17.56
N VAL A 538 -7.11 -17.00 -16.63
CA VAL A 538 -8.09 -17.46 -15.63
C VAL A 538 -8.53 -16.30 -14.74
N THR A 539 -7.57 -15.54 -14.19
CA THR A 539 -7.85 -14.35 -13.36
C THR A 539 -8.73 -13.34 -14.11
N PHE A 540 -8.41 -13.05 -15.38
CA PHE A 540 -9.19 -12.12 -16.21
C PHE A 540 -10.64 -12.57 -16.41
N PHE A 541 -10.86 -13.81 -16.88
CA PHE A 541 -12.20 -14.32 -17.15
C PHE A 541 -13.06 -14.48 -15.89
N VAL A 542 -12.46 -14.92 -14.77
CA VAL A 542 -13.18 -15.00 -13.49
C VAL A 542 -13.58 -13.61 -12.99
N SER A 543 -12.69 -12.62 -13.09
CA SER A 543 -13.00 -11.21 -12.72
C SER A 543 -14.15 -10.65 -13.56
N LEU A 544 -14.16 -10.92 -14.86
CA LEU A 544 -15.25 -10.52 -15.77
C LEU A 544 -16.59 -11.17 -15.38
N VAL A 545 -16.60 -12.45 -15.00
CA VAL A 545 -17.81 -13.14 -14.53
C VAL A 545 -18.32 -12.56 -13.20
N ILE A 546 -17.43 -12.22 -12.26
CA ILE A 546 -17.79 -11.58 -10.98
C ILE A 546 -18.45 -10.21 -11.23
N GLY A 547 -17.81 -9.36 -12.05
CA GLY A 547 -18.32 -8.02 -12.37
C GLY A 547 -19.70 -8.04 -13.02
N ILE A 548 -19.87 -8.88 -14.05
CA ILE A 548 -21.16 -9.09 -14.72
C ILE A 548 -22.20 -9.66 -13.74
N GLY A 549 -21.84 -10.64 -12.92
CA GLY A 549 -22.72 -11.27 -11.95
C GLY A 549 -23.28 -10.28 -10.92
N ILE A 550 -22.44 -9.39 -10.38
CA ILE A 550 -22.84 -8.38 -9.39
C ILE A 550 -23.67 -7.26 -10.05
N GLY A 551 -23.33 -6.83 -11.26
CA GLY A 551 -24.12 -5.83 -12.00
C GLY A 551 -25.52 -6.36 -12.39
N LEU A 552 -25.61 -7.60 -12.87
CA LEU A 552 -26.88 -8.28 -13.13
C LEU A 552 -27.70 -8.52 -11.85
N GLY A 553 -27.04 -8.92 -10.76
CA GLY A 553 -27.67 -9.05 -9.44
C GLY A 553 -28.26 -7.72 -8.95
N THR A 554 -27.54 -6.61 -9.17
CA THR A 554 -28.02 -5.25 -8.84
C THR A 554 -29.21 -4.85 -9.70
N ALA A 555 -29.17 -5.11 -11.02
CA ALA A 555 -30.31 -4.86 -11.91
C ALA A 555 -31.57 -5.66 -11.51
N LEU A 556 -31.40 -6.94 -11.15
CA LEU A 556 -32.47 -7.80 -10.64
C LEU A 556 -33.01 -7.32 -9.29
N MET A 557 -32.13 -6.89 -8.37
CA MET A 557 -32.53 -6.33 -7.08
C MET A 557 -33.38 -5.07 -7.27
N LEU A 558 -32.95 -4.13 -8.13
CA LEU A 558 -33.69 -2.91 -8.42
C LEU A 558 -35.04 -3.18 -9.08
N LYS A 559 -35.15 -4.21 -9.92
CA LYS A 559 -36.43 -4.63 -10.52
C LYS A 559 -37.42 -5.23 -9.51
N HIS A 560 -36.95 -6.14 -8.65
CA HIS A 560 -37.85 -6.87 -7.74
C HIS A 560 -38.11 -6.14 -6.41
N SER A 561 -37.35 -5.09 -6.10
CA SER A 561 -37.57 -4.24 -4.93
C SER A 561 -38.26 -2.94 -5.31
N HIS A 562 -38.99 -2.34 -4.37
CA HIS A 562 -39.55 -1.00 -4.55
C HIS A 562 -38.56 0.12 -4.17
N LEU A 563 -37.25 -0.11 -4.28
CA LEU A 563 -36.19 0.85 -3.92
C LEU A 563 -36.29 2.17 -4.69
N ARG A 564 -36.85 2.14 -5.91
CA ARG A 564 -37.18 3.31 -6.74
C ARG A 564 -38.01 4.40 -6.02
N ARG A 565 -38.70 4.05 -4.93
CA ARG A 565 -39.45 5.00 -4.07
C ARG A 565 -38.55 5.82 -3.14
N PHE A 566 -37.31 5.40 -2.92
CA PHE A 566 -36.34 6.04 -2.02
C PHE A 566 -35.01 6.31 -2.75
N PRO A 567 -34.94 7.31 -3.66
CA PRO A 567 -33.79 7.54 -4.54
C PRO A 567 -32.44 7.70 -3.81
N GLN A 568 -32.43 8.23 -2.59
CA GLN A 568 -31.23 8.35 -1.77
C GLN A 568 -30.64 6.97 -1.41
N ILE A 569 -31.49 6.05 -0.94
CA ILE A 569 -31.08 4.68 -0.59
C ILE A 569 -30.72 3.90 -1.85
N GLU A 570 -31.50 4.08 -2.92
CA GLU A 570 -31.26 3.50 -4.25
C GLU A 570 -29.85 3.84 -4.77
N GLY A 571 -29.48 5.13 -4.78
CA GLY A 571 -28.16 5.60 -5.20
C GLY A 571 -27.01 5.08 -4.33
N CYS A 572 -27.16 5.10 -3.00
CA CYS A 572 -26.17 4.54 -2.08
C CYS A 572 -25.94 3.03 -2.31
N LEU A 573 -27.01 2.26 -2.54
CA LEU A 573 -26.89 0.82 -2.82
C LEU A 573 -26.19 0.54 -4.15
N ILE A 574 -26.46 1.31 -5.20
CA ILE A 574 -25.78 1.16 -6.50
C ILE A 574 -24.28 1.40 -6.34
N LEU A 575 -23.87 2.46 -5.64
CA LEU A 575 -22.45 2.76 -5.38
C LEU A 575 -21.78 1.64 -4.57
N LEU A 576 -22.40 1.20 -3.46
CA LEU A 576 -21.84 0.17 -2.59
C LEU A 576 -21.76 -1.20 -3.26
N LEU A 577 -22.75 -1.57 -4.10
CA LEU A 577 -22.73 -2.83 -4.86
C LEU A 577 -21.73 -2.79 -6.03
N ALA A 578 -21.52 -1.63 -6.64
CA ALA A 578 -20.42 -1.45 -7.61
C ALA A 578 -19.06 -1.66 -6.91
N TYR A 579 -18.80 -0.95 -5.81
CA TYR A 579 -17.54 -1.04 -5.07
C TYR A 579 -17.32 -2.43 -4.44
N SER A 580 -18.37 -3.14 -4.03
CA SER A 580 -18.22 -4.51 -3.53
C SER A 580 -17.68 -5.47 -4.60
N SER A 581 -17.99 -5.25 -5.89
CA SER A 581 -17.41 -6.04 -6.99
C SER A 581 -15.89 -5.90 -7.10
N TYR A 582 -15.34 -4.73 -6.76
CA TYR A 582 -13.90 -4.46 -6.71
C TYR A 582 -13.24 -5.21 -5.54
N PHE A 583 -13.72 -4.96 -4.31
CA PHE A 583 -13.12 -5.52 -3.10
C PHE A 583 -13.33 -7.03 -2.97
N PHE A 584 -14.49 -7.56 -3.37
CA PHE A 584 -14.75 -9.00 -3.38
C PHE A 584 -13.82 -9.72 -4.36
N SER A 585 -13.63 -9.17 -5.57
CA SER A 585 -12.70 -9.71 -6.54
C SER A 585 -11.26 -9.71 -6.00
N ASN A 586 -10.76 -8.59 -5.47
CA ASN A 586 -9.43 -8.52 -4.86
C ASN A 586 -9.28 -9.52 -3.70
N GLY A 587 -10.31 -9.67 -2.85
CA GLY A 587 -10.33 -10.64 -1.75
C GLY A 587 -10.33 -12.10 -2.20
N CYS A 588 -10.78 -12.39 -3.42
CA CYS A 588 -10.65 -13.70 -4.07
C CYS A 588 -9.34 -13.87 -4.86
N HIS A 589 -8.37 -12.95 -4.72
CA HIS A 589 -7.15 -12.86 -5.54
C HIS A 589 -7.43 -12.71 -7.05
N MET A 590 -8.56 -12.08 -7.40
CA MET A 590 -9.00 -11.77 -8.76
C MET A 590 -8.87 -10.25 -9.03
N SER A 591 -8.87 -9.83 -10.30
CA SER A 591 -8.66 -8.42 -10.67
C SER A 591 -9.90 -7.55 -10.43
N GLY A 592 -9.90 -6.82 -9.31
CA GLY A 592 -10.96 -5.87 -8.96
C GLY A 592 -11.20 -4.81 -10.04
N ILE A 593 -10.16 -4.37 -10.74
CA ILE A 593 -10.24 -3.41 -11.86
C ILE A 593 -11.16 -3.92 -12.97
N VAL A 594 -10.93 -5.17 -13.42
CA VAL A 594 -11.73 -5.81 -14.46
C VAL A 594 -13.16 -6.05 -13.96
N SER A 595 -13.31 -6.55 -12.74
CA SER A 595 -14.63 -6.77 -12.11
C SER A 595 -15.45 -5.46 -12.06
N LEU A 596 -14.87 -4.37 -11.58
CA LEU A 596 -15.53 -3.08 -11.45
C LEU A 596 -15.89 -2.45 -12.79
N LEU A 597 -15.02 -2.55 -13.80
CA LEU A 597 -15.33 -2.11 -15.17
C LEU A 597 -16.59 -2.80 -15.71
N PHE A 598 -16.60 -4.13 -15.70
CA PHE A 598 -17.73 -4.89 -16.25
C PHE A 598 -18.99 -4.76 -15.39
N CYS A 599 -18.84 -4.50 -14.08
CA CYS A 599 -19.94 -4.07 -13.22
C CYS A 599 -20.50 -2.71 -13.67
N GLY A 600 -19.67 -1.69 -13.87
CA GLY A 600 -20.08 -0.36 -14.36
C GLY A 600 -20.81 -0.42 -15.71
N ILE A 601 -20.27 -1.18 -16.66
CA ILE A 601 -20.87 -1.42 -17.99
C ILE A 601 -22.26 -2.07 -17.84
N THR A 602 -22.38 -3.14 -17.04
CA THR A 602 -23.66 -3.84 -16.83
C THR A 602 -24.66 -3.03 -16.01
N LEU A 603 -24.20 -2.14 -15.11
CA LEU A 603 -25.04 -1.19 -14.39
C LEU A 603 -25.66 -0.15 -15.34
N LYS A 604 -24.86 0.49 -16.23
CA LYS A 604 -25.41 1.41 -17.24
C LYS A 604 -26.34 0.69 -18.23
N HIS A 605 -26.03 -0.55 -18.59
CA HIS A 605 -26.78 -1.27 -19.63
C HIS A 605 -28.09 -1.92 -19.12
N TYR A 606 -28.12 -2.45 -17.90
CA TYR A 606 -29.29 -3.15 -17.33
C TYR A 606 -29.92 -2.40 -16.16
N ALA A 607 -29.13 -2.00 -15.17
CA ALA A 607 -29.67 -1.41 -13.95
C ALA A 607 -30.27 -0.01 -14.21
N TYR A 608 -29.65 0.79 -15.09
CA TYR A 608 -30.05 2.17 -15.41
C TYR A 608 -31.55 2.32 -15.68
N PHE A 609 -32.14 1.44 -16.50
CA PHE A 609 -33.55 1.52 -16.89
C PHE A 609 -34.53 1.18 -15.75
N ASN A 610 -34.08 0.42 -14.75
CA ASN A 610 -34.87 0.10 -13.56
C ASN A 610 -34.84 1.22 -12.50
N MET A 611 -33.80 2.07 -12.53
CA MET A 611 -33.60 3.16 -11.56
C MET A 611 -34.69 4.25 -11.64
N SER A 612 -34.86 5.02 -10.56
CA SER A 612 -35.61 6.29 -10.63
C SER A 612 -34.87 7.35 -11.45
N ARG A 613 -35.58 8.27 -12.12
CA ARG A 613 -34.95 9.36 -12.91
C ARG A 613 -34.04 10.26 -12.06
N ARG A 614 -34.39 10.44 -10.78
CA ARG A 614 -33.54 11.14 -9.80
C ARG A 614 -32.23 10.40 -9.56
N THR A 615 -32.27 9.07 -9.44
CA THR A 615 -31.07 8.24 -9.27
C THR A 615 -30.26 8.14 -10.56
N GLN A 616 -30.88 8.04 -11.73
CA GLN A 616 -30.18 8.07 -13.03
C GLN A 616 -29.28 9.31 -13.16
N LEU A 617 -29.87 10.50 -12.92
CA LEU A 617 -29.14 11.77 -12.91
C LEU A 617 -28.09 11.82 -11.79
N SER A 618 -28.49 11.51 -10.55
CA SER A 618 -27.59 11.56 -9.38
C SER A 618 -26.38 10.63 -9.52
N THR A 619 -26.57 9.42 -10.06
CA THR A 619 -25.49 8.44 -10.28
C THR A 619 -24.53 8.90 -11.38
N LYS A 620 -25.03 9.44 -12.52
CA LYS A 620 -24.20 10.04 -13.58
C LYS A 620 -23.30 11.14 -12.98
N TYR A 621 -23.89 12.14 -12.33
CA TYR A 621 -23.13 13.27 -11.76
C TYR A 621 -22.20 12.84 -10.62
N LEU A 622 -22.60 11.90 -9.75
CA LEU A 622 -21.76 11.42 -8.66
C LEU A 622 -20.52 10.68 -9.18
N PHE A 623 -20.66 9.82 -10.19
CA PHE A 623 -19.54 9.09 -10.75
C PHE A 623 -18.57 10.03 -11.48
N GLN A 624 -19.09 10.97 -12.28
CA GLN A 624 -18.28 12.01 -12.94
C GLN A 624 -17.50 12.85 -11.94
N LEU A 625 -18.16 13.32 -10.88
CA LEU A 625 -17.55 14.16 -9.85
C LEU A 625 -16.45 13.41 -9.08
N LEU A 626 -16.72 12.17 -8.67
CA LEU A 626 -15.73 11.36 -7.94
C LEU A 626 -14.52 11.02 -8.83
N ALA A 627 -14.74 10.71 -10.12
CA ALA A 627 -13.65 10.51 -11.07
C ALA A 627 -12.83 11.80 -11.25
N GLN A 628 -13.44 12.93 -11.56
CA GLN A 628 -12.74 14.20 -11.79
C GLN A 628 -11.93 14.67 -10.56
N LEU A 629 -12.42 14.45 -9.34
CA LEU A 629 -11.66 14.73 -8.12
C LEU A 629 -10.47 13.77 -7.95
N ALA A 630 -10.66 12.47 -8.18
CA ALA A 630 -9.60 11.47 -8.07
C ALA A 630 -8.49 11.68 -9.12
N GLU A 631 -8.86 12.00 -10.36
CA GLU A 631 -7.93 12.29 -11.46
C GLU A 631 -7.06 13.53 -11.15
N ASN A 632 -7.68 14.64 -10.75
CA ASN A 632 -6.93 15.85 -10.38
C ASN A 632 -6.03 15.61 -9.17
N PHE A 633 -6.49 14.86 -8.17
CA PHE A 633 -5.68 14.42 -7.03
C PHE A 633 -4.46 13.64 -7.50
N ILE A 634 -4.62 12.65 -8.39
CA ILE A 634 -3.53 11.82 -8.92
C ILE A 634 -2.47 12.68 -9.63
N PHE A 635 -2.84 13.66 -10.45
CA PHE A 635 -1.88 14.50 -11.17
C PHE A 635 -1.13 15.48 -10.26
N ILE A 636 -1.82 16.10 -9.30
CA ILE A 636 -1.18 16.92 -8.26
C ILE A 636 -0.18 16.06 -7.48
N TYR A 637 -0.62 14.88 -7.06
CA TYR A 637 0.15 13.96 -6.25
C TYR A 637 1.43 13.48 -7.00
N LEU A 638 1.29 13.10 -8.27
CA LEU A 638 2.42 12.69 -9.12
C LEU A 638 3.50 13.78 -9.24
N GLY A 639 3.08 15.03 -9.39
CA GLY A 639 4.01 16.17 -9.41
C GLY A 639 4.71 16.42 -8.07
N LEU A 640 4.02 16.18 -6.96
CA LEU A 640 4.55 16.31 -5.61
C LEU A 640 5.63 15.26 -5.30
N SER A 641 5.34 13.98 -5.57
CA SER A 641 6.25 12.83 -5.31
C SER A 641 7.65 13.01 -5.87
N LEU A 642 7.78 13.71 -7.01
CA LEU A 642 9.07 13.98 -7.66
C LEU A 642 10.05 14.79 -6.79
N PHE A 643 9.55 15.54 -5.80
CA PHE A 643 10.39 16.30 -4.88
C PHE A 643 10.24 15.90 -3.40
N THR A 644 9.14 15.26 -2.99
CA THR A 644 8.92 14.86 -1.59
C THR A 644 9.45 13.48 -1.23
N GLU A 645 9.64 12.56 -2.19
CA GLU A 645 10.29 11.28 -1.91
C GLU A 645 11.81 11.47 -1.76
N ILE A 646 12.35 11.04 -0.62
CA ILE A 646 13.71 11.34 -0.18
C ILE A 646 14.70 10.25 -0.66
N ASP A 647 14.27 8.99 -0.68
CA ASP A 647 15.10 7.83 -1.03
C ASP A 647 15.34 7.66 -2.54
N LEU A 648 14.78 8.54 -3.39
CA LEU A 648 14.88 8.44 -4.85
C LEU A 648 16.25 8.87 -5.38
N ILE A 649 16.97 7.91 -6.01
CA ILE A 649 18.26 8.15 -6.64
C ILE A 649 18.08 8.46 -8.14
N TYR A 650 18.25 9.72 -8.51
CA TYR A 650 18.08 10.19 -9.89
C TYR A 650 19.33 9.97 -10.75
N LYS A 651 19.22 9.13 -11.80
CA LYS A 651 20.27 8.95 -12.83
C LYS A 651 19.77 9.45 -14.21
N PRO A 652 20.15 10.68 -14.64
CA PRO A 652 19.57 11.32 -15.83
C PRO A 652 19.76 10.57 -17.15
N MET A 653 20.91 9.89 -17.33
CA MET A 653 21.18 9.13 -18.55
C MET A 653 20.32 7.86 -18.62
N PHE A 654 20.22 7.11 -17.53
CA PHE A 654 19.28 6.00 -17.40
C PHE A 654 17.82 6.42 -17.66
N ILE A 655 17.37 7.56 -17.12
CA ILE A 655 16.03 8.12 -17.37
C ILE A 655 15.80 8.42 -18.86
N LEU A 656 16.77 9.04 -19.53
CA LEU A 656 16.69 9.35 -20.96
C LEU A 656 16.60 8.07 -21.80
N VAL A 657 17.41 7.06 -21.49
CA VAL A 657 17.40 5.78 -22.22
C VAL A 657 16.10 5.02 -21.98
N THR A 658 15.58 4.97 -20.75
CA THR A 658 14.28 4.34 -20.45
C THR A 658 13.13 5.08 -21.14
N THR A 659 13.18 6.41 -21.25
CA THR A 659 12.21 7.20 -22.04
C THR A 659 12.24 6.81 -23.53
N VAL A 660 13.42 6.69 -24.12
CA VAL A 660 13.57 6.24 -25.52
C VAL A 660 13.11 4.79 -25.68
N ALA A 661 13.42 3.91 -24.73
CA ALA A 661 12.95 2.52 -24.72
C ALA A 661 11.42 2.42 -24.68
N VAL A 662 10.74 3.26 -23.88
CA VAL A 662 9.27 3.37 -23.87
C VAL A 662 8.72 3.76 -25.24
N CYS A 663 9.35 4.72 -25.93
CA CYS A 663 8.95 5.12 -27.28
C CYS A 663 9.16 3.99 -28.30
N CYS A 664 10.33 3.34 -28.28
CA CYS A 664 10.64 2.20 -29.14
C CYS A 664 9.67 1.02 -28.91
N ALA A 665 9.34 0.73 -27.66
CA ALA A 665 8.38 -0.31 -27.28
C ALA A 665 6.96 0.01 -27.76
N ARG A 666 6.49 1.27 -27.60
CA ARG A 666 5.19 1.70 -28.12
C ARG A 666 5.14 1.58 -29.65
N TYR A 667 6.22 1.90 -30.36
CA TYR A 667 6.33 1.71 -31.81
C TYR A 667 6.24 0.22 -32.19
N ALA A 668 7.00 -0.64 -31.50
CA ALA A 668 7.03 -2.08 -31.73
C ALA A 668 5.70 -2.79 -31.41
N ALA A 669 4.93 -2.26 -30.46
CA ALA A 669 3.58 -2.73 -30.16
C ALA A 669 2.55 -2.23 -31.20
N VAL A 670 2.45 -0.91 -31.41
CA VAL A 670 1.32 -0.32 -32.13
C VAL A 670 1.35 -0.59 -33.64
N PHE A 671 2.45 -0.33 -34.34
CA PHE A 671 2.46 -0.40 -35.81
C PHE A 671 2.39 -1.83 -36.37
N PRO A 672 3.13 -2.83 -35.83
CA PRO A 672 3.02 -4.21 -36.28
C PRO A 672 1.64 -4.82 -35.97
N LEU A 673 1.08 -4.57 -34.79
CA LEU A 673 -0.26 -5.07 -34.44
C LEU A 673 -1.35 -4.39 -35.27
N SER A 674 -1.28 -3.07 -35.49
CA SER A 674 -2.21 -2.37 -36.39
C SER A 674 -2.18 -2.95 -37.80
N SER A 675 -0.99 -3.26 -38.31
CA SER A 675 -0.80 -3.88 -39.63
C SER A 675 -1.42 -5.28 -39.66
N LEU A 676 -1.17 -6.11 -38.63
CA LEU A 676 -1.76 -7.44 -38.50
C LEU A 676 -3.29 -7.40 -38.42
N ILE A 677 -3.85 -6.50 -37.60
CA ILE A 677 -5.30 -6.30 -37.45
C ILE A 677 -5.91 -5.87 -38.79
N ASN A 678 -5.30 -4.92 -39.51
CA ASN A 678 -5.76 -4.51 -40.84
C ASN A 678 -5.68 -5.65 -41.88
N ILE A 679 -4.64 -6.50 -41.83
CA ILE A 679 -4.54 -7.69 -42.70
C ILE A 679 -5.67 -8.68 -42.40
N VAL A 680 -5.97 -8.96 -41.12
CA VAL A 680 -7.05 -9.86 -40.71
C VAL A 680 -8.42 -9.29 -41.11
N LEU A 681 -8.66 -8.00 -40.90
CA LEU A 681 -9.89 -7.32 -41.31
C LEU A 681 -10.09 -7.38 -42.84
N ARG A 682 -9.05 -7.11 -43.63
CA ARG A 682 -9.08 -7.22 -45.10
C ARG A 682 -9.32 -8.64 -45.59
N HIS A 683 -8.69 -9.63 -44.97
CA HIS A 683 -8.87 -11.03 -45.34
C HIS A 683 -10.29 -11.51 -45.03
N LYS A 684 -10.85 -11.07 -43.90
CA LYS A 684 -12.19 -11.44 -43.44
C LYS A 684 -13.31 -10.73 -44.22
N ASN A 685 -13.14 -9.45 -44.54
CA ASN A 685 -14.13 -8.67 -45.30
C ASN A 685 -14.06 -8.92 -46.83
N ARG A 686 -13.24 -9.86 -47.29
CA ARG A 686 -13.06 -10.20 -48.71
C ARG A 686 -14.36 -10.62 -49.43
N ASN A 687 -15.37 -11.07 -48.70
CA ASN A 687 -16.66 -11.53 -49.24
C ASN A 687 -17.82 -10.55 -49.04
N THR A 688 -17.61 -9.40 -48.38
CA THR A 688 -18.70 -8.48 -48.00
C THR A 688 -18.43 -7.08 -48.56
N VAL A 689 -19.38 -6.50 -49.31
CA VAL A 689 -19.29 -5.15 -49.90
C VAL A 689 -19.47 -4.04 -48.83
N ALA A 690 -19.26 -4.37 -47.56
CA ALA A 690 -19.33 -3.43 -46.45
C ALA A 690 -18.09 -2.52 -46.42
N THR A 691 -18.31 -1.27 -46.05
CA THR A 691 -17.39 -0.13 -46.23
C THR A 691 -16.08 -0.24 -45.46
N ALA A 692 -15.09 0.54 -45.88
CA ALA A 692 -13.74 0.63 -45.30
C ALA A 692 -13.68 1.17 -43.85
N ASP A 693 -14.83 1.42 -43.21
CA ASP A 693 -14.97 1.99 -41.87
C ASP A 693 -14.39 1.09 -40.75
N GLY A 694 -14.10 -0.18 -41.07
CA GLY A 694 -13.45 -1.13 -40.17
C GLY A 694 -11.95 -0.87 -39.94
N GLU A 695 -11.21 -0.35 -40.92
CA GLU A 695 -9.75 -0.29 -40.85
C GLU A 695 -9.19 0.75 -39.86
N LEU A 696 -7.97 0.52 -39.39
CA LEU A 696 -7.14 1.47 -38.64
C LEU A 696 -6.32 2.28 -39.64
N SER A 697 -6.77 3.50 -39.95
CA SER A 697 -6.05 4.43 -40.83
C SER A 697 -4.67 4.79 -40.28
N ASN A 698 -3.72 5.19 -41.13
CA ASN A 698 -2.38 5.57 -40.67
C ASN A 698 -2.43 6.72 -39.64
N ALA A 699 -3.36 7.66 -39.78
CA ALA A 699 -3.60 8.70 -38.77
C ALA A 699 -4.01 8.11 -37.42
N TYR A 700 -4.86 7.07 -37.40
CA TYR A 700 -5.31 6.44 -36.16
C TYR A 700 -4.19 5.61 -35.53
N GLN A 701 -3.31 5.00 -36.33
CA GLN A 701 -2.12 4.29 -35.84
C GLN A 701 -1.10 5.23 -35.19
N VAL A 702 -0.80 6.37 -35.83
CA VAL A 702 0.07 7.40 -35.24
C VAL A 702 -0.58 7.99 -33.98
N MET A 703 -1.90 8.16 -33.96
CA MET A 703 -2.59 8.64 -32.77
C MET A 703 -2.61 7.61 -31.63
N LEU A 704 -2.78 6.31 -31.91
CA LEU A 704 -2.64 5.22 -30.93
C LEU A 704 -1.22 5.15 -30.34
N PHE A 705 -0.20 5.45 -31.14
CA PHE A 705 1.16 5.61 -30.65
C PHE A 705 1.28 6.84 -29.74
N TRP A 706 0.83 8.02 -30.19
CA TRP A 706 0.98 9.30 -29.48
C TRP A 706 0.13 9.41 -28.20
N ALA A 707 -1.03 8.76 -28.18
CA ALA A 707 -1.91 8.65 -27.01
C ALA A 707 -1.42 7.64 -25.97
N GLY A 708 -0.32 6.93 -26.20
CA GLY A 708 0.27 5.96 -25.26
C GLY A 708 0.98 6.58 -24.07
N LEU A 709 0.35 7.55 -23.40
CA LEU A 709 0.86 8.20 -22.19
C LEU A 709 1.10 7.17 -21.10
N ARG A 710 2.16 7.28 -20.31
CA ARG A 710 2.34 6.42 -19.13
C ARG A 710 1.58 7.00 -17.95
N GLY A 711 1.00 6.13 -17.12
CA GLY A 711 0.01 6.52 -16.11
C GLY A 711 0.43 6.24 -14.67
N ALA A 712 -0.36 6.78 -13.75
CA ALA A 712 -0.13 6.63 -12.31
C ALA A 712 -0.17 5.18 -11.82
N VAL A 713 -0.87 4.28 -12.53
CA VAL A 713 -0.86 2.83 -12.24
C VAL A 713 0.57 2.26 -12.32
N GLY A 714 1.37 2.71 -13.29
CA GLY A 714 2.78 2.30 -13.42
C GLY A 714 3.65 2.76 -12.25
N VAL A 715 3.40 3.96 -11.72
CA VAL A 715 4.08 4.50 -10.54
C VAL A 715 3.65 3.78 -9.27
N ALA A 716 2.35 3.48 -9.12
CA ALA A 716 1.84 2.72 -8.00
C ALA A 716 2.37 1.27 -7.97
N LEU A 717 2.60 0.65 -9.14
CA LEU A 717 3.29 -0.63 -9.24
C LEU A 717 4.79 -0.53 -8.94
N ALA A 718 5.45 0.55 -9.37
CA ALA A 718 6.87 0.78 -9.09
C ALA A 718 7.18 0.78 -7.60
N ALA A 719 6.26 1.24 -6.74
CA ALA A 719 6.40 1.19 -5.29
C ALA A 719 6.69 -0.22 -4.75
N GLY A 720 6.13 -1.27 -5.38
CA GLY A 720 6.37 -2.68 -5.06
C GLY A 720 7.64 -3.29 -5.66
N LEU A 721 8.53 -2.49 -6.26
CA LEU A 721 9.87 -2.96 -6.65
C LEU A 721 10.75 -3.11 -5.40
N GLU A 722 11.36 -4.28 -5.28
CA GLU A 722 12.33 -4.68 -4.26
C GLU A 722 13.68 -4.97 -4.93
N GLY A 723 14.78 -4.84 -4.20
CA GLY A 723 16.15 -5.03 -4.69
C GLY A 723 17.08 -3.84 -4.43
N GLU A 724 18.40 -4.06 -4.54
CA GLU A 724 19.45 -3.07 -4.22
C GLU A 724 19.30 -1.75 -5.00
N PHE A 725 18.83 -1.83 -6.25
CA PHE A 725 18.64 -0.67 -7.12
C PHE A 725 17.20 -0.16 -7.19
N ALA A 726 16.27 -0.69 -6.38
CA ALA A 726 14.85 -0.38 -6.44
C ALA A 726 14.55 1.14 -6.34
N ALA A 727 15.29 1.86 -5.49
CA ALA A 727 15.23 3.33 -5.39
C ALA A 727 15.51 4.05 -6.72
N THR A 728 16.50 3.59 -7.49
CA THR A 728 16.83 4.15 -8.81
C THR A 728 15.76 3.80 -9.85
N LEU A 729 15.20 2.60 -9.78
CA LEU A 729 14.13 2.15 -10.67
C LEU A 729 12.83 2.93 -10.43
N LYS A 730 12.42 3.09 -9.16
CA LYS A 730 11.28 3.92 -8.72
C LYS A 730 11.40 5.35 -9.22
N ALA A 731 12.56 5.99 -8.99
CA ALA A 731 12.85 7.35 -9.46
C ALA A 731 12.74 7.47 -10.98
N THR A 732 13.25 6.46 -11.69
CA THR A 732 13.23 6.42 -13.16
C THR A 732 11.81 6.30 -13.70
N ILE A 733 11.00 5.40 -13.14
CA ILE A 733 9.61 5.21 -13.56
C ILE A 733 8.80 6.49 -13.30
N LEU A 734 8.93 7.09 -12.11
CA LEU A 734 8.26 8.33 -11.76
C LEU A 734 8.55 9.47 -12.76
N VAL A 735 9.83 9.72 -13.07
CA VAL A 735 10.22 10.78 -14.01
C VAL A 735 9.80 10.46 -15.44
N VAL A 736 9.90 9.20 -15.88
CA VAL A 736 9.43 8.78 -17.22
C VAL A 736 7.92 9.00 -17.36
N VAL A 737 7.12 8.65 -16.33
CA VAL A 737 5.67 8.90 -16.33
C VAL A 737 5.40 10.40 -16.44
N VAL A 738 5.95 11.23 -15.54
CA VAL A 738 5.79 12.70 -15.57
C VAL A 738 6.18 13.30 -16.93
N LEU A 739 7.33 12.90 -17.47
CA LEU A 739 7.83 13.39 -18.76
C LEU A 739 6.87 13.02 -19.91
N THR A 740 6.38 11.77 -19.95
CA THR A 740 5.45 11.36 -21.02
C THR A 740 4.12 12.10 -20.95
N VAL A 741 3.56 12.33 -19.75
CA VAL A 741 2.31 13.10 -19.59
C VAL A 741 2.50 14.57 -19.99
N ILE A 742 3.61 15.20 -19.60
CA ILE A 742 3.88 16.60 -19.98
C ILE A 742 4.11 16.74 -21.50
N VAL A 743 4.98 15.90 -22.08
CA VAL A 743 5.38 16.01 -23.50
C VAL A 743 4.29 15.54 -24.46
N PHE A 744 3.81 14.31 -24.30
CA PHE A 744 2.80 13.76 -25.20
C PHE A 744 1.42 14.31 -24.87
N GLY A 745 1.03 14.36 -23.58
CA GLY A 745 -0.27 14.89 -23.15
C GLY A 745 -0.47 16.35 -23.54
N GLY A 746 0.54 17.20 -23.34
CA GLY A 746 0.52 18.60 -23.79
C GLY A 746 0.45 18.78 -25.32
N THR A 747 0.90 17.80 -26.11
CA THR A 747 0.94 17.89 -27.59
C THR A 747 -0.21 17.17 -28.29
N ILE A 748 -1.01 16.34 -27.61
CA ILE A 748 -2.17 15.62 -28.18
C ILE A 748 -3.12 16.55 -28.96
N GLY A 749 -3.45 17.72 -28.40
CA GLY A 749 -4.35 18.68 -29.05
C GLY A 749 -3.81 19.28 -30.36
N GLN A 750 -2.48 19.33 -30.51
CA GLN A 750 -1.80 19.73 -31.75
C GLN A 750 -1.73 18.55 -32.73
N MET A 751 -1.42 17.35 -32.23
CA MET A 751 -1.31 16.12 -33.04
C MET A 751 -2.65 15.78 -33.72
N LEU A 752 -3.79 15.95 -33.04
CA LEU A 752 -5.12 15.82 -33.65
C LEU A 752 -5.31 16.70 -34.89
N GLN A 753 -4.79 17.93 -34.87
CA GLN A 753 -4.87 18.88 -35.99
C GLN A 753 -3.90 18.49 -37.12
N ILE A 754 -2.67 18.12 -36.78
CA ILE A 754 -1.62 17.70 -37.74
C ILE A 754 -2.06 16.44 -38.52
N LEU A 755 -2.68 15.47 -37.84
CA LEU A 755 -3.14 14.23 -38.43
C LEU A 755 -4.49 14.36 -39.17
N GLY A 756 -5.13 15.53 -39.13
CA GLY A 756 -6.42 15.77 -39.79
C GLY A 756 -7.56 14.87 -39.30
N ILE A 757 -7.51 14.45 -38.03
CA ILE A 757 -8.53 13.55 -37.45
C ILE A 757 -9.85 14.32 -37.30
N ARG A 758 -10.97 13.65 -37.59
CA ARG A 758 -12.31 14.25 -37.49
C ARG A 758 -12.59 14.65 -36.03
N THR A 759 -12.65 15.95 -35.81
CA THR A 759 -13.05 16.61 -34.55
C THR A 759 -14.38 17.35 -34.75
N GLN A 760 -15.07 17.71 -33.67
CA GLN A 760 -16.41 18.31 -33.71
C GLN A 760 -17.46 17.41 -34.39
N VAL A 761 -17.26 16.09 -34.37
CA VAL A 761 -18.30 15.14 -34.81
C VAL A 761 -19.49 15.32 -33.87
N PRO A 762 -20.72 15.53 -34.39
CA PRO A 762 -21.91 15.44 -33.55
C PRO A 762 -21.94 14.02 -32.98
N GLN A 763 -21.82 13.89 -31.66
CA GLN A 763 -22.17 12.63 -31.02
C GLN A 763 -23.66 12.42 -31.30
N GLU A 764 -24.01 11.25 -31.83
CA GLU A 764 -25.42 10.86 -32.00
C GLU A 764 -26.12 11.05 -30.66
N GLU A 765 -27.23 11.77 -30.68
CA GLU A 765 -27.92 12.24 -29.48
C GLU A 765 -28.31 11.04 -28.60
N GLU A 766 -27.54 10.78 -27.52
CA GLU A 766 -28.19 10.33 -26.29
C GLU A 766 -29.26 11.38 -26.00
N VAL A 767 -30.49 10.93 -25.74
CA VAL A 767 -31.61 11.81 -25.37
C VAL A 767 -31.14 12.65 -24.20
N SER A 768 -30.84 13.92 -24.50
CA SER A 768 -30.10 14.81 -23.62
C SER A 768 -31.02 15.29 -22.51
N ASP A 769 -31.07 14.53 -21.42
CA ASP A 769 -31.67 14.93 -20.14
C ASP A 769 -30.96 16.15 -19.49
N ASP A 770 -29.97 16.75 -20.17
CA ASP A 770 -29.30 17.99 -19.79
C ASP A 770 -30.19 19.25 -20.04
N GLU A 771 -31.40 19.13 -20.62
CA GLU A 771 -32.42 20.20 -20.68
C GLU A 771 -33.26 20.24 -19.39
N PHE A 772 -32.65 20.72 -18.30
CA PHE A 772 -33.37 21.24 -17.13
C PHE A 772 -32.67 22.51 -16.64
N ASP A 773 -33.33 23.66 -16.82
CA ASP A 773 -32.77 24.99 -16.62
C ASP A 773 -32.19 25.22 -15.21
N VAL A 774 -30.97 25.76 -15.17
CA VAL A 774 -30.50 26.54 -14.03
C VAL A 774 -31.01 27.97 -14.25
N GLU A 775 -32.12 28.33 -13.62
CA GLU A 775 -32.63 29.71 -13.62
C GLU A 775 -31.57 30.67 -13.05
N GLU A 776 -31.04 31.56 -13.89
CA GLU A 776 -30.08 32.59 -13.46
C GLU A 776 -30.82 33.70 -12.70
N GLY A 777 -30.87 33.56 -11.38
CA GLY A 777 -31.55 34.48 -10.47
C GLY A 777 -30.91 35.88 -10.43
N GLY A 778 -31.47 36.81 -11.20
CA GLY A 778 -31.58 38.22 -10.81
C GLY A 778 -30.43 39.17 -11.16
N ARG A 779 -30.61 39.91 -12.27
CA ARG A 779 -30.15 41.30 -12.36
C ARG A 779 -31.32 42.23 -12.70
N LEU A 780 -31.74 42.99 -11.69
CA LEU A 780 -32.67 44.12 -11.86
C LEU A 780 -32.03 45.17 -12.79
N ALA A 781 -32.64 45.40 -13.95
CA ALA A 781 -32.40 46.57 -14.78
C ALA A 781 -33.47 47.64 -14.49
N PRO A 782 -33.13 48.94 -14.44
CA PRO A 782 -34.04 49.97 -13.95
C PRO A 782 -35.11 50.35 -14.98
N GLN A 783 -36.35 50.54 -14.50
CA GLN A 783 -37.41 51.16 -15.29
C GLN A 783 -37.02 52.59 -15.69
N SER A 784 -37.08 52.90 -16.99
CA SER A 784 -37.11 54.29 -17.46
C SER A 784 -38.01 54.45 -18.70
N SER A 785 -39.10 55.20 -18.50
CA SER A 785 -39.85 56.02 -19.48
C SER A 785 -40.06 55.52 -20.92
N LEU A 786 -41.31 55.16 -21.22
CA LEU A 786 -41.91 55.28 -22.56
C LEU A 786 -41.83 56.73 -23.09
N PRO A 787 -41.68 56.89 -24.41
CA PRO A 787 -42.31 57.98 -25.16
C PRO A 787 -43.32 57.44 -26.20
N LEU A 788 -44.45 58.13 -26.34
CA LEU A 788 -45.49 57.86 -27.34
C LEU A 788 -45.01 58.17 -28.77
N PRO A 789 -45.47 57.43 -29.81
CA PRO A 789 -45.33 57.87 -31.19
C PRO A 789 -46.40 58.92 -31.53
N SER A 790 -45.99 60.04 -32.12
CA SER A 790 -46.88 61.08 -32.66
C SER A 790 -47.09 60.93 -34.17
N SER A 791 -48.24 61.41 -34.64
CA SER A 791 -48.73 61.32 -36.02
C SER A 791 -47.98 62.24 -37.00
N ALA A 792 -47.72 61.78 -38.24
CA ALA A 792 -48.36 62.36 -39.46
C ALA A 792 -47.84 61.80 -40.81
N ASN A 793 -48.80 61.41 -41.68
CA ASN A 793 -48.83 61.50 -43.16
C ASN A 793 -47.64 61.07 -44.06
N GLY A 794 -47.94 60.18 -45.02
CA GLY A 794 -47.15 59.97 -46.26
C GLY A 794 -47.78 58.93 -47.20
N ARG A 795 -48.43 59.38 -48.29
CA ARG A 795 -49.30 58.58 -49.19
C ARG A 795 -48.61 57.56 -50.11
N ASP A 796 -49.45 56.62 -50.57
CA ASP A 796 -49.61 56.08 -51.95
C ASP A 796 -49.01 54.72 -52.37
N ARG A 797 -49.94 53.82 -52.80
CA ARG A 797 -49.82 52.71 -53.80
C ARG A 797 -48.87 51.54 -53.41
N GLN A 798 -49.03 50.28 -53.84
CA GLN A 798 -50.01 49.49 -54.61
C GLN A 798 -49.71 48.00 -54.25
N GLU A 799 -50.52 46.96 -54.41
CA GLU A 799 -51.87 46.71 -54.99
C GLU A 799 -52.46 45.44 -54.31
N ASP A 800 -53.74 45.06 -54.53
CA ASP A 800 -54.31 43.83 -53.94
C ASP A 800 -55.36 43.11 -54.82
N ARG A 801 -55.38 41.76 -54.73
CA ARG A 801 -56.39 40.77 -55.18
C ARG A 801 -56.69 40.50 -56.67
N ALA A 802 -56.45 39.24 -57.08
CA ALA A 802 -57.51 38.29 -57.48
C ALA A 802 -57.03 36.81 -57.60
N ALA A 803 -57.91 35.84 -57.25
CA ALA A 803 -57.94 34.43 -57.70
C ALA A 803 -56.76 33.47 -57.29
N LEU A 804 -56.91 32.14 -57.14
CA LEU A 804 -58.08 31.22 -57.20
C LEU A 804 -57.88 29.95 -56.33
N ASN A 805 -58.99 29.32 -55.95
CA ASN A 805 -59.16 28.00 -55.30
C ASN A 805 -58.24 26.83 -55.73
N ARG A 806 -57.96 25.89 -54.80
CA ARG A 806 -58.46 24.48 -54.85
C ARG A 806 -57.98 23.59 -53.69
N ILE A 807 -58.90 23.17 -52.81
CA ILE A 807 -58.96 21.81 -52.23
C ILE A 807 -60.45 21.39 -52.22
N LYS A 808 -60.77 20.13 -52.57
CA LYS A 808 -62.14 19.56 -52.53
C LYS A 808 -62.15 18.27 -51.70
N PRO A 809 -63.23 17.98 -50.95
CA PRO A 809 -63.38 16.76 -50.14
C PRO A 809 -64.25 15.67 -50.81
N ALA A 810 -64.22 14.46 -50.25
CA ALA A 810 -65.16 13.35 -50.47
C ALA A 810 -65.02 12.33 -49.30
N GLN A 811 -66.00 11.51 -48.88
CA GLN A 811 -67.45 11.45 -49.11
C GLN A 811 -68.08 10.56 -48.00
N THR A 812 -69.39 10.63 -47.79
CA THR A 812 -70.12 9.89 -46.72
C THR A 812 -71.09 8.83 -47.25
N LEU A 813 -71.05 7.62 -46.65
CA LEU A 813 -72.16 6.65 -46.42
C LEU A 813 -72.99 6.13 -47.62
N PRO A 814 -73.54 4.89 -47.52
CA PRO A 814 -74.93 4.75 -47.01
C PRO A 814 -75.18 3.55 -46.08
N LEU A 815 -76.30 3.60 -45.35
CA LEU A 815 -76.90 2.46 -44.63
C LEU A 815 -77.78 1.60 -45.54
N SER A 816 -77.94 0.32 -45.18
CA SER A 816 -79.11 -0.52 -45.51
C SER A 816 -79.59 -1.30 -44.28
N ARG A 817 -80.83 -1.80 -44.30
CA ARG A 817 -81.68 -2.03 -43.11
C ARG A 817 -82.40 -3.38 -43.22
N MET A 818 -82.57 -4.10 -42.09
CA MET A 818 -83.55 -5.19 -41.86
C MET A 818 -83.37 -6.49 -42.72
N ASP A 819 -83.79 -7.70 -42.34
CA ASP A 819 -84.75 -8.17 -41.33
C ASP A 819 -84.43 -9.58 -40.73
N SER A 820 -85.15 -9.94 -39.67
CA SER A 820 -85.42 -11.26 -39.02
C SER A 820 -84.87 -12.60 -39.56
N ALA A 821 -84.44 -13.51 -38.65
CA ALA A 821 -85.12 -14.81 -38.35
C ALA A 821 -84.23 -15.81 -37.57
N GLU A 822 -84.87 -16.77 -36.88
CA GLU A 822 -84.36 -17.66 -35.83
C GLU A 822 -83.47 -18.85 -36.26
N SER A 823 -82.73 -19.37 -35.26
CA SER A 823 -82.46 -20.79 -34.96
C SER A 823 -81.14 -21.48 -35.35
N SER A 824 -80.52 -22.03 -34.31
CA SER A 824 -79.83 -23.34 -34.20
C SER A 824 -78.30 -23.41 -33.98
N SER A 825 -77.97 -24.10 -32.88
CA SER A 825 -76.77 -24.90 -32.55
C SER A 825 -75.36 -24.29 -32.47
N SER A 826 -74.76 -24.52 -31.28
CA SER A 826 -73.33 -24.81 -31.01
C SER A 826 -72.26 -23.89 -31.58
N ASP A 827 -71.63 -23.08 -30.72
CA ASP A 827 -70.39 -23.53 -30.05
C ASP A 827 -70.03 -22.65 -28.83
N LEU A 828 -69.67 -23.30 -27.72
CA LEU A 828 -69.12 -22.67 -26.52
C LEU A 828 -67.59 -22.73 -26.57
N PRO A 829 -66.85 -21.60 -26.51
CA PRO A 829 -65.42 -21.66 -26.23
C PRO A 829 -65.21 -22.03 -24.74
N PRO A 830 -64.31 -22.97 -24.42
CA PRO A 830 -64.09 -23.41 -23.04
C PRO A 830 -63.36 -22.37 -22.19
N MET A 831 -63.52 -22.50 -20.86
CA MET A 831 -62.85 -21.69 -19.86
C MET A 831 -61.32 -21.76 -19.95
N ALA A 832 -60.68 -20.70 -19.44
CA ALA A 832 -59.23 -20.57 -19.34
C ALA A 832 -58.57 -21.72 -18.55
N THR A 833 -57.41 -22.15 -19.04
CA THR A 833 -56.39 -22.92 -18.31
C THR A 833 -55.09 -22.12 -18.28
N PRO A 834 -54.19 -22.35 -17.30
CA PRO A 834 -53.21 -21.35 -16.87
C PRO A 834 -52.08 -21.14 -17.88
N ALA A 835 -51.52 -19.93 -17.87
CA ALA A 835 -50.38 -19.55 -18.70
C ALA A 835 -49.19 -20.51 -18.49
N GLN A 836 -48.71 -21.11 -19.57
CA GLN A 836 -47.52 -21.95 -19.54
C GLN A 836 -46.30 -21.09 -19.17
N SER A 837 -45.61 -21.49 -18.10
CA SER A 837 -44.33 -20.91 -17.72
C SER A 837 -43.25 -21.31 -18.72
N THR A 838 -42.96 -20.43 -19.69
CA THR A 838 -41.77 -20.54 -20.54
C THR A 838 -40.52 -20.47 -19.66
N THR A 839 -39.85 -21.62 -19.50
CA THR A 839 -38.62 -21.71 -18.72
C THR A 839 -37.46 -21.06 -19.47
N LEU A 840 -36.58 -20.37 -18.72
CA LEU A 840 -35.42 -19.63 -19.28
C LEU A 840 -34.57 -20.47 -20.24
N LEU A 841 -34.42 -21.78 -19.98
CA LEU A 841 -33.66 -22.69 -20.86
C LEU A 841 -34.25 -22.84 -22.27
N GLY A 842 -35.57 -22.71 -22.46
CA GLY A 842 -36.21 -22.82 -23.77
C GLY A 842 -35.81 -21.64 -24.67
N SER A 843 -36.04 -20.42 -24.18
CA SER A 843 -35.65 -19.17 -24.86
C SER A 843 -34.15 -19.13 -25.18
N PHE A 844 -33.31 -19.61 -24.25
CA PHE A 844 -31.86 -19.66 -24.46
C PHE A 844 -31.44 -20.57 -25.62
N LYS A 845 -32.14 -21.70 -25.81
CA LYS A 845 -31.82 -22.69 -26.84
C LYS A 845 -32.25 -22.24 -28.24
N ASP A 846 -33.40 -21.58 -28.35
CA ASP A 846 -33.90 -21.04 -29.62
C ASP A 846 -33.14 -19.78 -30.06
N ALA A 847 -32.67 -18.97 -29.10
CA ALA A 847 -31.75 -17.85 -29.37
C ALA A 847 -30.39 -18.34 -29.91
N LEU A 848 -29.84 -19.43 -29.36
CA LEU A 848 -28.56 -20.01 -29.80
C LEU A 848 -28.63 -20.56 -31.24
N HIS A 849 -29.79 -21.05 -31.67
CA HIS A 849 -29.99 -21.66 -33.00
C HIS A 849 -30.26 -20.65 -34.13
N SER A 850 -30.42 -19.34 -33.83
CA SER A 850 -30.87 -18.33 -34.79
C SER A 850 -29.88 -17.18 -35.04
N MET A 851 -28.61 -17.32 -34.64
CA MET A 851 -27.57 -16.30 -34.81
C MET A 851 -27.07 -16.18 -36.27
N PRO A 852 -27.14 -14.99 -36.91
CA PRO A 852 -26.48 -14.70 -38.18
C PRO A 852 -24.96 -14.48 -38.01
N GLU A 853 -24.19 -14.58 -39.10
CA GLU A 853 -22.71 -14.50 -39.06
C GLU A 853 -22.14 -13.08 -38.81
N ASP A 854 -22.96 -12.03 -38.79
CA ASP A 854 -22.48 -10.64 -38.69
C ASP A 854 -22.09 -10.25 -37.24
N ARG A 855 -20.77 -10.17 -37.01
CA ARG A 855 -20.20 -10.05 -35.66
C ARG A 855 -20.26 -8.62 -35.14
N GLY A 856 -21.30 -8.40 -34.34
CA GLY A 856 -21.56 -7.21 -33.54
C GLY A 856 -23.02 -7.23 -33.07
N GLN A 857 -23.90 -7.74 -33.93
CA GLN A 857 -25.31 -7.94 -33.61
C GLN A 857 -25.57 -9.16 -32.73
N TRP A 858 -24.77 -10.24 -32.75
CA TRP A 858 -25.06 -11.43 -31.92
C TRP A 858 -25.32 -11.14 -30.44
N PHE A 859 -24.56 -10.21 -29.84
CA PHE A 859 -24.77 -9.79 -28.45
C PHE A 859 -26.00 -8.89 -28.33
N LEU A 860 -26.19 -7.95 -29.25
CA LEU A 860 -27.34 -7.04 -29.28
C LEU A 860 -28.66 -7.81 -29.48
N ASP A 861 -28.71 -8.77 -30.40
CA ASP A 861 -29.83 -9.69 -30.64
C ASP A 861 -30.12 -10.57 -29.41
N PHE A 862 -29.09 -11.15 -28.79
CA PHE A 862 -29.25 -11.97 -27.59
C PHE A 862 -29.73 -11.11 -26.40
N ASP A 863 -29.17 -9.92 -26.26
CA ASP A 863 -29.53 -8.94 -25.25
C ASP A 863 -30.99 -8.47 -25.42
N ASP A 864 -31.38 -8.00 -26.61
CA ASP A 864 -32.73 -7.56 -26.94
C ASP A 864 -33.78 -8.69 -26.80
N ARG A 865 -33.44 -9.93 -27.17
CA ARG A 865 -34.40 -11.07 -27.15
C ARG A 865 -34.47 -11.79 -25.80
N VAL A 866 -33.39 -11.83 -25.03
CA VAL A 866 -33.29 -12.68 -23.82
C VAL A 866 -33.04 -11.86 -22.55
N LEU A 867 -32.05 -10.97 -22.53
CA LEU A 867 -31.65 -10.28 -21.31
C LEU A 867 -32.56 -9.08 -20.99
N LYS A 868 -32.79 -8.16 -21.93
CA LYS A 868 -33.68 -7.01 -21.72
C LYS A 868 -35.09 -7.40 -21.27
N PRO A 869 -35.79 -8.40 -21.86
CA PRO A 869 -37.13 -8.79 -21.41
C PRO A 869 -37.17 -9.36 -19.98
N VAL A 870 -36.08 -9.97 -19.51
CA VAL A 870 -35.95 -10.53 -18.16
C VAL A 870 -35.55 -9.45 -17.15
N LEU A 871 -34.63 -8.56 -17.53
CA LEU A 871 -33.97 -7.62 -16.63
C LEU A 871 -34.64 -6.25 -16.56
N LEU A 872 -35.33 -5.81 -17.62
CA LEU A 872 -36.03 -4.53 -17.66
C LEU A 872 -37.49 -4.69 -17.27
N ASP A 873 -38.07 -3.67 -16.64
CA ASP A 873 -39.53 -3.56 -16.58
C ASP A 873 -40.08 -3.20 -17.96
N ARG A 874 -41.10 -3.93 -18.41
CA ARG A 874 -41.88 -3.54 -19.58
C ARG A 874 -42.60 -2.23 -19.25
N GLN A 875 -42.17 -1.12 -19.87
CA GLN A 875 -43.00 0.08 -19.90
C GLN A 875 -44.39 -0.27 -20.46
N LYS A 876 -45.40 0.10 -19.68
CA LYS A 876 -46.80 0.22 -20.09
C LYS A 876 -47.18 1.69 -20.00
#